data_AF-A0A2H1V3S2-F1
#
_entry.id   AF-A0A2H1V3S2-F1
#
_cell.length_a   1.000
_cell.length_b   1.000
_cell.length_c   1.000
_cell.angle_alpha   90.00
_cell.angle_beta   90.00
_cell.angle_gamma   90.00
#
_symmetry.space_group_name_H-M   'P 1'
#
loop_
_entity.id
_entity.type
_entity.pdbx_description
1 polymer ?
#
loop_
_entity_poly.entity_id
_entity_poly.type
_entity_poly.pdbx_seq_one_letter_code
_entity_poly.pdbx_strand_id
1 'polypeptide(L)'
;MNISVPQLEFIKKVVEENGFKDSKVTIKNFGEVGDNYGASVKRVTVEGENGNLSMIAKLAPTTEFLRARANTKITFSNEHLMYTKFLPKLVELQRKEEIPEAELFKFPKCYGSNSEAPNEVILLEDLKCKDYTMQDRMKSLSDECVTDILKSLAVLHSFSYVLKHKEPVIYNFFKDNLKDFMAAFADAPNFDMNNFEVLENFVIEILEDPEHKNIMKNKLCKIPQAAAKMAKLENDSRYAVILHGDAWTNNIMFKFEGETLKSSMLIDYQLSKNASPAYDLLYLLFNCTDYDTRSKNFYNWLDYYHSQLDKSLSNFGLKANYVYPRDQLDADLMRYGKMMFGWCVVLCSILTAKPEEAAKFKESMESEVPVEPTTDAADFFHADTTIRLRDRVTGIIKSFIDYVTLFIMSTFEGEFQDINEVQLQFIKNVIEEKGFKDSKVVIAPAGIAGDNYAANVKRIKVEGENGQLSIIAKIAPTNEIVRKRVNANTMFGNEHIIYTEFLPKLIQLQKQVGTPDEDLVKFPQCYGTYVEAPNEVILLEDLKELGFSMQDRLNSLSNESVTSVLRNLAIYHSLSYVLKSKEPDTYNYFKDNLRDMWGAMAELPEEELAYFSQLEEFIMQMVADPEYNNLIKNRVREIAPRAAKMSKFENGSRFAVIQHGDAWTNNIMFKFDGETLKESILIDYQVAKNASPANDLLYMIFNCTDHEIRLKNFNNWLDYYHSELDKSLSNYGLKANYVYPRDQLDADLKRYGKLQFGCSLLLCSVLSAKPEEAAKFKESMENESLEDSMDPMKNLQVETMERIKKKITGVIESFIEFGLL
;
A
#
# COMPACT_ATOMS: atom_id res chain seq x y z
N MET A 1 25.90 32.65 36.92
CA MET A 1 24.89 32.58 35.85
C MET A 1 25.50 31.77 34.72
N ASN A 2 24.85 30.71 34.25
CA ASN A 2 25.33 29.94 33.09
C ASN A 2 25.07 30.73 31.79
N ILE A 3 25.82 31.82 31.58
CA ILE A 3 25.83 32.63 30.37
C ILE A 3 27.30 32.94 30.09
N SER A 4 27.80 32.59 28.91
CA SER A 4 29.18 32.92 28.54
C SER A 4 29.36 34.40 28.24
N VAL A 5 30.61 34.87 28.29
CA VAL A 5 30.95 36.26 27.95
C VAL A 5 30.48 36.62 26.53
N PRO A 6 30.74 35.82 25.47
CA PRO A 6 30.27 36.15 24.13
C PRO A 6 28.74 36.18 24.01
N GLN A 7 28.03 35.27 24.68
CA GLN A 7 26.56 35.29 24.71
C GLN A 7 26.04 36.56 25.38
N LEU A 8 26.66 37.00 26.49
CA LEU A 8 26.27 38.23 27.18
C LEU A 8 26.58 39.49 26.34
N GLU A 9 27.72 39.52 25.65
CA GLU A 9 28.09 40.59 24.72
C GLU A 9 27.10 40.71 23.56
N PHE A 10 26.68 39.58 22.99
CA PHE A 10 25.64 39.56 21.97
C PHE A 10 24.31 40.12 22.50
N ILE A 11 23.89 39.74 23.70
CA ILE A 11 22.67 40.29 24.32
C ILE A 11 22.78 41.81 24.47
N LYS A 12 23.90 42.31 24.99
CA LYS A 12 24.13 43.76 25.13
C LYS A 12 24.08 44.49 23.79
N LYS A 13 24.73 43.93 22.75
CA LYS A 13 24.69 44.47 21.40
C LYS A 13 23.25 44.60 20.88
N VAL A 14 22.44 43.55 21.01
CA VAL A 14 21.03 43.58 20.57
C VAL A 14 20.21 44.59 21.37
N VAL A 15 20.47 44.74 22.67
CA VAL A 15 19.83 45.77 23.52
C VAL A 15 20.15 47.18 23.01
N GLU A 16 21.42 47.46 22.71
CA GLU A 16 21.86 48.74 22.16
C GLU A 16 21.26 49.02 20.77
N GLU A 17 21.23 48.00 19.89
CA GLU A 17 20.62 48.08 18.55
C GLU A 17 19.11 48.37 18.60
N ASN A 18 18.44 47.98 19.70
CA ASN A 18 17.03 48.28 19.95
C ASN A 18 16.82 49.62 20.70
N GLY A 19 17.86 50.45 20.81
CA GLY A 19 17.75 51.84 21.29
C GLY A 19 17.94 52.02 22.80
N PHE A 20 18.39 51.00 23.52
CA PHE A 20 18.58 51.04 24.98
C PHE A 20 20.06 51.15 25.35
N LYS A 21 20.67 52.32 25.10
CA LYS A 21 22.05 52.61 25.51
C LYS A 21 22.15 52.88 27.02
N ASP A 22 23.24 52.43 27.64
CA ASP A 22 23.53 52.60 29.08
C ASP A 22 22.39 52.18 30.03
N SER A 23 21.51 51.30 29.55
CA SER A 23 20.29 50.89 30.25
C SER A 23 20.58 49.77 31.25
N LYS A 24 19.83 49.73 32.35
CA LYS A 24 20.00 48.69 33.37
C LYS A 24 19.39 47.38 32.87
N VAL A 25 20.24 46.39 32.62
CA VAL A 25 19.84 45.06 32.16
C VAL A 25 19.81 44.08 33.33
N THR A 26 18.65 43.47 33.56
CA THR A 26 18.44 42.41 34.55
C THR A 26 18.16 41.09 33.85
N ILE A 27 18.97 40.06 34.13
CA ILE A 27 18.80 38.71 33.57
C ILE A 27 18.41 37.74 34.68
N LYS A 28 17.29 37.04 34.52
CA LYS A 28 16.78 36.04 35.48
C LYS A 28 16.50 34.72 34.77
N ASN A 29 16.58 33.61 35.50
CA ASN A 29 16.09 32.32 35.00
C ASN A 29 14.60 32.42 34.66
N PHE A 30 14.17 31.71 33.63
CA PHE A 30 12.79 31.68 33.17
C PHE A 30 12.32 30.24 32.98
N GLY A 31 11.17 29.89 33.56
CA GLY A 31 10.63 28.53 33.60
C GLY A 31 10.75 27.86 34.98
N GLU A 32 10.11 26.69 35.14
CA GLU A 32 10.21 25.84 36.32
C GLU A 32 11.41 24.88 36.25
N VAL A 33 11.73 24.22 37.37
CA VAL A 33 12.77 23.18 37.40
C VAL A 33 12.30 22.00 36.55
N GLY A 34 13.09 21.62 35.53
CA GLY A 34 12.72 20.57 34.56
C GLY A 34 12.21 21.11 33.22
N ASP A 35 11.86 22.40 33.12
CA ASP A 35 11.55 23.02 31.82
C ASP A 35 12.84 23.23 31.00
N ASN A 36 12.73 23.05 29.67
CA ASN A 36 13.80 23.26 28.67
C ASN A 36 14.94 22.21 28.74
N TYR A 37 14.70 21.02 28.20
CA TYR A 37 15.63 19.88 28.20
C TYR A 37 16.96 20.12 27.45
N GLY A 38 17.00 21.06 26.49
CA GLY A 38 18.18 21.27 25.62
C GLY A 38 18.80 22.67 25.62
N ALA A 39 18.24 23.63 26.37
CA ALA A 39 18.70 25.02 26.35
C ALA A 39 18.52 25.73 27.69
N SER A 40 19.31 26.77 27.96
CA SER A 40 19.07 27.66 29.09
C SER A 40 18.19 28.83 28.65
N VAL A 41 17.01 28.96 29.26
CA VAL A 41 16.09 30.07 28.97
C VAL A 41 16.17 31.11 30.08
N LYS A 42 16.38 32.37 29.69
CA LYS A 42 16.46 33.52 30.60
C LYS A 42 15.47 34.60 30.17
N ARG A 43 14.92 35.32 31.14
CA ARG A 43 14.24 36.59 30.91
C ARG A 43 15.24 37.73 31.03
N VAL A 44 15.31 38.56 29.99
CA VAL A 44 16.12 39.77 29.93
C VAL A 44 15.18 40.97 30.03
N THR A 45 15.30 41.73 31.12
CA THR A 45 14.53 42.96 31.33
C THR A 45 15.48 44.15 31.24
N VAL A 46 15.15 45.11 30.39
CA VAL A 46 15.92 46.33 30.17
C VAL A 46 15.07 47.51 30.65
N GLU A 47 15.60 48.25 31.63
CA GLU A 47 15.02 49.50 32.13
C GLU A 47 15.70 50.67 31.39
N GLY A 48 14.94 51.43 30.62
CA GLY A 48 15.43 52.60 29.87
C GLY A 48 14.52 53.82 30.02
N GLU A 49 15.04 55.00 29.64
CA GLU A 49 14.30 56.27 29.73
C GLU A 49 13.05 56.30 28.83
N ASN A 50 13.02 55.50 27.76
CA ASN A 50 11.91 55.39 26.81
C ASN A 50 10.97 54.21 27.08
N GLY A 51 10.99 53.63 28.28
CA GLY A 51 10.17 52.50 28.70
C GLY A 51 10.98 51.25 29.04
N ASN A 52 10.29 50.16 29.34
CA ASN A 52 10.91 48.88 29.68
C ASN A 52 10.77 47.89 28.51
N LEU A 53 11.84 47.16 28.21
CA LEU A 53 11.83 46.06 27.24
C LEU A 53 11.99 44.72 27.98
N SER A 54 11.13 43.75 27.67
CA SER A 54 11.27 42.37 28.15
C SER A 54 11.46 41.42 26.97
N MET A 55 12.51 40.59 27.06
CA MET A 55 12.86 39.59 26.05
C MET A 55 13.09 38.23 26.72
N ILE A 56 12.92 37.17 25.95
CA ILE A 56 13.31 35.81 26.31
C ILE A 56 14.59 35.46 25.53
N ALA A 57 15.65 35.12 26.26
CA ALA A 57 16.91 34.64 25.70
C ALA A 57 16.98 33.12 25.82
N LYS A 58 16.99 32.42 24.69
CA LYS A 58 17.30 30.99 24.59
C LYS A 58 18.80 30.86 24.29
N LEU A 59 19.54 30.22 25.19
CA LEU A 59 21.00 30.12 25.16
C LEU A 59 21.42 28.67 24.96
N ALA A 60 22.28 28.42 23.96
CA ALA A 60 22.86 27.11 23.79
C ALA A 60 23.84 26.79 24.93
N PRO A 61 23.91 25.53 25.38
CA PRO A 61 25.01 25.06 26.20
C PRO A 61 26.36 25.35 25.52
N THR A 62 27.37 25.66 26.34
CA THR A 62 28.72 25.95 25.86
C THR A 62 29.67 24.76 25.96
N THR A 63 29.31 23.73 26.72
CA THR A 63 30.11 22.50 26.86
C THR A 63 29.82 21.54 25.71
N GLU A 64 30.87 20.99 25.10
CA GLU A 64 30.74 20.09 23.93
C GLU A 64 29.83 18.89 24.21
N PHE A 65 29.92 18.33 25.41
CA PHE A 65 29.10 17.22 25.88
C PHE A 65 27.59 17.52 25.83
N LEU A 66 27.16 18.62 26.46
CA LEU A 66 25.74 19.02 26.47
C LEU A 66 25.27 19.43 25.07
N ARG A 67 26.17 20.02 24.28
CA ARG A 67 25.88 20.42 22.90
C ARG A 67 25.59 19.24 21.99
N ALA A 68 26.35 18.15 22.15
CA ALA A 68 26.14 16.91 21.40
C ALA A 68 24.81 16.25 21.81
N ARG A 69 24.52 16.13 23.11
CA ARG A 69 23.27 15.53 23.60
C ARG A 69 22.02 16.33 23.23
N ALA A 70 22.06 17.65 23.30
CA ALA A 70 20.96 18.52 22.89
C ALA A 70 20.90 18.77 21.37
N ASN A 71 21.82 18.18 20.60
CA ASN A 71 22.02 18.38 19.16
C ASN A 71 21.91 19.86 18.73
N THR A 72 22.57 20.73 19.50
CA THR A 72 22.47 22.20 19.38
C THR A 72 22.76 22.70 17.98
N LYS A 73 23.63 22.01 17.24
CA LYS A 73 23.96 22.32 15.84
C LYS A 73 22.74 22.28 14.93
N ILE A 74 21.77 21.40 15.20
CA ILE A 74 20.53 21.30 14.43
C ILE A 74 19.44 22.16 15.07
N THR A 75 19.18 21.99 16.37
CA THR A 75 18.04 22.64 17.04
C THR A 75 18.13 24.17 16.99
N PHE A 76 19.28 24.76 17.33
CA PHE A 76 19.48 26.22 17.24
C PHE A 76 19.58 26.72 15.80
N SER A 77 20.16 25.93 14.88
CA SER A 77 20.27 26.32 13.47
C SER A 77 18.91 26.37 12.79
N ASN A 78 18.06 25.36 13.01
CA ASN A 78 16.70 25.33 12.48
C ASN A 78 15.87 26.49 13.03
N GLU A 79 15.88 26.68 14.36
CA GLU A 79 15.13 27.76 15.00
C GLU A 79 15.63 29.15 14.55
N HIS A 80 16.96 29.33 14.41
CA HIS A 80 17.56 30.53 13.84
C HIS A 80 17.03 30.81 12.42
N LEU A 81 17.06 29.82 11.53
CA LEU A 81 16.60 29.98 10.15
C LEU A 81 15.10 30.31 10.08
N MET A 82 14.29 29.71 10.95
CA MET A 82 12.87 29.98 11.02
C MET A 82 12.58 31.43 11.41
N TYR A 83 13.17 31.92 12.51
CA TYR A 83 12.92 33.28 13.00
C TYR A 83 13.57 34.39 12.17
N THR A 84 14.75 34.14 11.60
CA THR A 84 15.50 35.19 10.88
C THR A 84 15.20 35.24 9.39
N LYS A 85 14.69 34.15 8.80
CA LYS A 85 14.47 34.05 7.35
C LYS A 85 13.08 33.56 6.96
N PHE A 86 12.67 32.37 7.40
CA PHE A 86 11.43 31.74 6.90
C PHE A 86 10.17 32.52 7.29
N LEU A 87 9.96 32.76 8.58
CA LEU A 87 8.77 33.44 9.11
C LEU A 87 8.69 34.91 8.66
N PRO A 88 9.80 35.70 8.66
CA PRO A 88 9.80 37.04 8.07
C PRO A 88 9.42 37.06 6.59
N LYS A 89 9.94 36.11 5.78
CA LYS A 89 9.63 36.02 4.35
C LYS A 89 8.17 35.64 4.09
N LEU A 90 7.58 34.80 4.96
CA LEU A 90 6.15 34.49 4.94
C LEU A 90 5.33 35.78 5.08
N VAL A 91 5.59 36.55 6.13
CA VAL A 91 4.86 37.80 6.40
C VAL A 91 5.12 38.87 5.34
N GLU A 92 6.35 38.96 4.82
CA GLU A 92 6.68 39.83 3.67
C GLU A 92 5.79 39.51 2.47
N LEU A 93 5.66 38.24 2.11
CA LEU A 93 4.83 37.81 0.98
C LEU A 93 3.34 38.00 1.25
N GLN A 94 2.87 37.77 2.47
CA GLN A 94 1.49 38.08 2.83
C GLN A 94 1.17 39.57 2.71
N ARG A 95 2.07 40.46 3.15
CA ARG A 95 1.90 41.91 2.99
C ARG A 95 1.94 42.35 1.53
N LYS A 96 2.75 41.68 0.71
CA LYS A 96 2.81 41.95 -0.74
C LYS A 96 1.50 41.62 -1.46
N GLU A 97 0.78 40.60 -1.00
CA GLU A 97 -0.58 40.27 -1.49
C GLU A 97 -1.69 41.04 -0.75
N GLU A 98 -1.32 42.10 -0.01
CA GLU A 98 -2.24 43.00 0.69
C GLU A 98 -3.16 42.31 1.72
N ILE A 99 -2.72 41.19 2.30
CA ILE A 99 -3.46 40.50 3.36
C ILE A 99 -3.55 41.42 4.60
N PRO A 100 -4.72 41.59 5.23
CA PRO A 100 -4.89 42.45 6.39
C PRO A 100 -3.95 42.08 7.55
N GLU A 101 -3.41 43.07 8.28
CA GLU A 101 -2.44 42.87 9.36
C GLU A 101 -2.95 41.89 10.45
N ALA A 102 -4.27 41.86 10.69
CA ALA A 102 -4.91 40.94 11.64
C ALA A 102 -4.91 39.47 11.20
N GLU A 103 -4.79 39.20 9.89
CA GLU A 103 -4.76 37.87 9.28
C GLU A 103 -3.35 37.38 8.93
N LEU A 104 -2.33 38.21 9.14
CA LEU A 104 -0.94 37.80 8.96
C LEU A 104 -0.56 36.70 9.96
N PHE A 105 0.37 35.83 9.55
CA PHE A 105 0.91 34.80 10.42
C PHE A 105 1.62 35.46 11.61
N LYS A 106 1.25 35.05 12.83
CA LYS A 106 1.78 35.65 14.06
C LYS A 106 2.86 34.76 14.65
N PHE A 107 3.99 35.37 14.98
CA PHE A 107 5.10 34.71 15.67
C PHE A 107 5.81 35.74 16.57
N PRO A 108 6.54 35.30 17.62
CA PRO A 108 7.27 36.21 18.49
C PRO A 108 8.27 37.04 17.69
N LYS A 109 8.32 38.35 17.96
CA LYS A 109 9.36 39.20 17.37
C LYS A 109 10.74 38.67 17.77
N CYS A 110 11.57 38.37 16.78
CA CYS A 110 12.99 38.08 17.01
C CYS A 110 13.76 39.40 17.05
N TYR A 111 14.35 39.72 18.20
CA TYR A 111 15.19 40.92 18.37
C TYR A 111 16.60 40.70 17.84
N GLY A 112 17.08 39.46 17.85
CA GLY A 112 18.37 39.08 17.32
C GLY A 112 18.65 37.60 17.53
N SER A 113 19.45 37.01 16.65
CA SER A 113 19.89 35.63 16.79
C SER A 113 21.34 35.46 16.34
N ASN A 114 22.15 34.86 17.20
CA ASN A 114 23.51 34.40 16.90
C ASN A 114 23.48 32.89 16.69
N SER A 115 23.97 32.41 15.55
CA SER A 115 24.07 30.98 15.21
C SER A 115 25.50 30.43 15.30
N GLU A 116 26.47 31.25 15.75
CA GLU A 116 27.86 30.83 15.85
C GLU A 116 28.11 29.96 17.10
N ALA A 117 28.42 28.69 16.86
CA ALA A 117 28.83 27.76 17.90
C ALA A 117 30.14 28.19 18.60
N PRO A 118 30.26 28.01 19.92
CA PRO A 118 29.29 27.46 20.87
C PRO A 118 28.41 28.54 21.55
N ASN A 119 28.32 29.74 20.96
CA ASN A 119 27.76 30.93 21.59
C ASN A 119 26.37 31.29 21.05
N GLU A 120 25.60 30.30 20.61
CA GLU A 120 24.30 30.55 20.03
C GLU A 120 23.34 31.18 21.04
N VAL A 121 22.60 32.20 20.58
CA VAL A 121 21.62 32.95 21.35
C VAL A 121 20.45 33.29 20.44
N ILE A 122 19.22 33.11 20.91
CA ILE A 122 18.02 33.62 20.24
C ILE A 122 17.28 34.52 21.23
N LEU A 123 17.07 35.78 20.85
CA LEU A 123 16.33 36.78 21.63
C LEU A 123 14.95 36.99 21.03
N LEU A 124 13.92 36.58 21.76
CA LEU A 124 12.52 36.63 21.34
C LEU A 124 11.70 37.54 22.23
N GLU A 125 10.55 37.95 21.72
CA GLU A 125 9.52 38.68 22.47
C GLU A 125 9.01 37.91 23.68
N ASP A 126 8.97 38.58 24.84
CA ASP A 126 8.33 38.05 26.04
C ASP A 126 6.80 38.17 25.92
N LEU A 127 6.18 37.13 25.37
CA LEU A 127 4.74 37.09 25.13
C LEU A 127 3.90 37.17 26.42
N LYS A 128 4.46 36.86 27.60
CA LYS A 128 3.75 37.06 28.87
C LYS A 128 3.44 38.55 29.12
N CYS A 129 4.24 39.47 28.58
CA CYS A 129 3.96 40.90 28.62
C CYS A 129 2.81 41.33 27.68
N LYS A 130 2.29 40.40 26.86
CA LYS A 130 1.15 40.60 25.95
C LYS A 130 -0.06 39.74 26.32
N ASP A 131 -0.13 39.28 27.57
CA ASP A 131 -1.20 38.46 28.13
C ASP A 131 -1.33 37.06 27.51
N TYR A 132 -0.27 36.56 26.87
CA TYR A 132 -0.25 35.18 26.42
C TYR A 132 0.17 34.25 27.56
N THR A 133 -0.51 33.10 27.66
CA THR A 133 -0.26 32.08 28.66
C THR A 133 -0.16 30.69 28.04
N MET A 134 0.56 29.80 28.71
CA MET A 134 0.58 28.38 28.36
C MET A 134 -0.67 27.72 28.94
N GLN A 135 -1.23 26.74 28.22
CA GLN A 135 -2.26 25.86 28.79
C GLN A 135 -1.60 24.74 29.61
N ASP A 136 -2.38 24.12 30.50
CA ASP A 136 -1.93 22.99 31.30
C ASP A 136 -1.68 21.77 30.39
N ARG A 137 -0.42 21.37 30.22
CA ARG A 137 -0.02 20.21 29.38
C ARG A 137 -0.64 18.88 29.82
N MET A 138 -1.12 18.79 31.06
CA MET A 138 -1.78 17.60 31.58
C MET A 138 -3.25 17.50 31.14
N LYS A 139 -3.85 18.61 30.69
CA LYS A 139 -5.25 18.68 30.23
C LYS A 139 -5.34 18.61 28.70
N SER A 140 -6.49 18.13 28.24
CA SER A 140 -6.87 18.20 26.82
C SER A 140 -7.12 19.65 26.42
N LEU A 141 -6.63 20.05 25.24
CA LEU A 141 -7.01 21.33 24.65
C LEU A 141 -8.49 21.34 24.24
N SER A 142 -9.13 22.50 24.36
CA SER A 142 -10.51 22.68 23.87
C SER A 142 -10.55 22.72 22.35
N ASP A 143 -11.74 22.45 21.79
CA ASP A 143 -12.01 22.54 20.35
C ASP A 143 -11.60 23.92 19.75
N GLU A 144 -11.94 25.00 20.45
CA GLU A 144 -11.55 26.37 20.06
C GLU A 144 -10.02 26.55 20.02
N CYS A 145 -9.29 25.98 20.97
CA CYS A 145 -7.83 26.03 20.97
C CYS A 145 -7.25 25.24 19.80
N VAL A 146 -7.74 24.02 19.57
CA VAL A 146 -7.26 23.14 18.49
C VAL A 146 -7.51 23.78 17.13
N THR A 147 -8.70 24.30 16.88
CA THR A 147 -9.05 24.95 15.61
C THR A 147 -8.18 26.18 15.32
N ASP A 148 -7.89 27.03 16.30
CA ASP A 148 -7.01 28.19 16.09
C ASP A 148 -5.55 27.79 15.78
N ILE A 149 -5.06 26.69 16.37
CA ILE A 149 -3.74 26.12 16.05
C ILE A 149 -3.73 25.52 14.65
N LEU A 150 -4.76 24.76 14.27
CA LEU A 150 -4.88 24.15 12.94
C LEU A 150 -4.92 25.22 11.85
N LYS A 151 -5.58 26.35 12.10
CA LYS A 151 -5.52 27.52 11.22
C LYS A 151 -4.09 28.04 11.07
N SER A 152 -3.34 28.15 12.17
CA SER A 152 -1.94 28.59 12.14
C SER A 152 -1.05 27.62 11.36
N LEU A 153 -1.17 26.31 11.59
CA LEU A 153 -0.46 25.28 10.84
C LEU A 153 -0.83 25.30 9.35
N ALA A 154 -2.11 25.49 9.02
CA ALA A 154 -2.55 25.58 7.64
C ALA A 154 -1.92 26.77 6.90
N VAL A 155 -1.81 27.94 7.56
CA VAL A 155 -1.12 29.11 7.01
C VAL A 155 0.38 28.83 6.83
N LEU A 156 1.03 28.25 7.84
CA LEU A 156 2.45 27.87 7.78
C LEU A 156 2.74 26.89 6.61
N HIS A 157 1.94 25.83 6.50
CA HIS A 157 2.09 24.81 5.45
C HIS A 157 1.78 25.37 4.05
N SER A 158 0.76 26.23 3.92
CA SER A 158 0.42 26.89 2.64
C SER A 158 1.62 27.60 2.03
N PHE A 159 2.46 28.19 2.88
CA PHE A 159 3.57 29.00 2.45
C PHE A 159 4.63 28.19 1.69
N SER A 160 4.82 26.93 2.07
CA SER A 160 5.72 26.03 1.33
C SER A 160 5.25 25.78 -0.09
N TYR A 161 3.95 25.61 -0.31
CA TYR A 161 3.38 25.47 -1.66
C TYR A 161 3.47 26.76 -2.46
N VAL A 162 3.27 27.91 -1.82
CA VAL A 162 3.47 29.22 -2.43
C VAL A 162 4.93 29.38 -2.89
N LEU A 163 5.90 29.07 -2.04
CA LEU A 163 7.32 29.14 -2.39
C LEU A 163 7.68 28.16 -3.50
N LYS A 164 7.19 26.91 -3.47
CA LYS A 164 7.41 25.94 -4.58
C LYS A 164 6.96 26.49 -5.93
N HIS A 165 5.84 27.21 -5.95
CA HIS A 165 5.27 27.74 -7.18
C HIS A 165 5.90 29.06 -7.62
N LYS A 166 6.08 30.01 -6.69
CA LYS A 166 6.51 31.38 -6.98
C LYS A 166 8.02 31.61 -6.80
N GLU A 167 8.65 30.96 -5.82
CA GLU A 167 10.06 31.18 -5.44
C GLU A 167 10.78 29.85 -5.12
N PRO A 168 10.88 28.89 -6.07
CA PRO A 168 11.34 27.52 -5.80
C PRO A 168 12.78 27.43 -5.29
N VAL A 169 13.64 28.38 -5.68
CA VAL A 169 15.01 28.47 -5.16
C VAL A 169 15.02 28.73 -3.64
N ILE A 170 14.10 29.56 -3.16
CA ILE A 170 13.96 29.84 -1.72
C ILE A 170 13.38 28.62 -1.00
N TYR A 171 12.38 27.95 -1.58
CA TYR A 171 11.87 26.71 -1.01
C TYR A 171 12.99 25.66 -0.86
N ASN A 172 13.77 25.43 -1.92
CA ASN A 172 14.88 24.46 -1.89
C ASN A 172 15.94 24.85 -0.87
N PHE A 173 16.25 26.15 -0.73
CA PHE A 173 17.14 26.61 0.34
C PHE A 173 16.66 26.14 1.73
N PHE A 174 15.38 26.30 2.06
CA PHE A 174 14.87 25.84 3.35
C PHE A 174 14.80 24.32 3.45
N LYS A 175 14.33 23.63 2.41
CA LYS A 175 14.32 22.17 2.34
C LYS A 175 15.70 21.57 2.62
N ASP A 176 16.75 22.17 2.05
CA ASP A 176 18.10 21.63 2.14
C ASP A 176 18.83 22.04 3.43
N ASN A 177 18.44 23.16 4.07
CA ASN A 177 19.13 23.69 5.25
C ASN A 177 18.41 23.42 6.57
N LEU A 178 17.10 23.15 6.57
CA LEU A 178 16.39 22.66 7.76
C LEU A 178 16.64 21.16 7.90
N LYS A 179 17.36 20.77 8.96
CA LYS A 179 17.80 19.39 9.15
C LYS A 179 16.84 18.62 10.03
N ASP A 180 16.54 17.38 9.62
CA ASP A 180 15.74 16.46 10.43
C ASP A 180 16.54 16.05 11.67
N PHE A 181 16.07 16.52 12.83
CA PHE A 181 16.63 16.19 14.13
C PHE A 181 16.67 14.67 14.35
N MET A 182 15.59 13.96 14.04
CA MET A 182 15.45 12.53 14.31
C MET A 182 16.36 11.70 13.43
N ALA A 183 16.46 12.04 12.14
CA ALA A 183 17.40 11.36 11.23
C ALA A 183 18.85 11.53 11.71
N ALA A 184 19.23 12.76 12.07
CA ALA A 184 20.57 13.03 12.59
C ALA A 184 20.83 12.41 13.97
N PHE A 185 19.80 12.28 14.80
CA PHE A 185 19.89 11.63 16.10
C PHE A 185 20.05 10.11 15.94
N ALA A 186 19.38 9.50 14.97
CA ALA A 186 19.49 8.07 14.65
C ALA A 186 20.86 7.69 14.06
N ASP A 187 21.50 8.59 13.31
CA ASP A 187 22.84 8.38 12.72
C ASP A 187 24.00 8.60 13.73
N ALA A 188 23.72 9.00 14.98
CA ALA A 188 24.75 9.32 15.96
C ALA A 188 25.45 8.05 16.50
N PRO A 189 26.81 7.98 16.50
CA PRO A 189 27.57 6.77 16.86
C PRO A 189 27.38 6.24 18.28
N ASN A 190 26.92 7.09 19.20
CA ASN A 190 26.73 6.78 20.63
C ASN A 190 25.25 6.78 21.03
N PHE A 191 24.34 6.59 20.08
CA PHE A 191 22.91 6.59 20.38
C PHE A 191 22.53 5.32 21.15
N ASP A 192 22.31 5.48 22.45
CA ASP A 192 21.81 4.40 23.32
C ASP A 192 20.28 4.28 23.18
N MET A 193 19.88 3.31 22.35
CA MET A 193 18.49 2.92 22.12
C MET A 193 17.77 2.42 23.37
N ASN A 194 18.50 2.02 24.41
CA ASN A 194 17.91 1.39 25.59
C ASN A 194 16.87 2.29 26.26
N ASN A 195 17.05 3.61 26.30
CA ASN A 195 16.12 4.50 26.98
C ASN A 195 14.72 4.54 26.33
N PHE A 196 14.66 4.45 25.00
CA PHE A 196 13.38 4.41 24.27
C PHE A 196 12.73 3.04 24.36
N GLU A 197 13.50 1.95 24.25
CA GLU A 197 12.98 0.58 24.39
C GLU A 197 12.50 0.30 25.83
N VAL A 198 13.21 0.82 26.86
CA VAL A 198 12.78 0.75 28.27
C VAL A 198 11.45 1.49 28.46
N LEU A 199 11.30 2.67 27.88
CA LEU A 199 10.05 3.43 27.96
C LEU A 199 8.90 2.75 27.20
N GLU A 200 9.18 2.16 26.03
CA GLU A 200 8.21 1.37 25.26
C GLU A 200 7.72 0.16 26.05
N ASN A 201 8.65 -0.61 26.64
CA ASN A 201 8.32 -1.77 27.48
C ASN A 201 7.51 -1.37 28.71
N PHE A 202 7.88 -0.30 29.39
CA PHE A 202 7.11 0.22 30.52
C PHE A 202 5.69 0.59 30.12
N VAL A 203 5.52 1.30 28.98
CA VAL A 203 4.18 1.63 28.49
C VAL A 203 3.35 0.37 28.21
N ILE A 204 3.96 -0.69 27.67
CA ILE A 204 3.29 -1.98 27.46
C ILE A 204 2.86 -2.62 28.78
N GLU A 205 3.72 -2.55 29.81
CA GLU A 205 3.47 -3.15 31.11
C GLU A 205 2.32 -2.49 31.86
N ILE A 206 2.25 -1.15 31.82
CA ILE A 206 1.22 -0.38 32.53
C ILE A 206 -0.17 -0.53 31.94
N LEU A 207 -0.31 -1.01 30.69
CA LEU A 207 -1.62 -1.29 30.11
C LEU A 207 -2.30 -2.45 30.84
N GLU A 208 -3.64 -2.45 30.90
CA GLU A 208 -4.39 -3.53 31.54
C GLU A 208 -5.00 -4.48 30.51
N ASP A 209 -5.49 -3.93 29.40
CA ASP A 209 -6.13 -4.68 28.33
C ASP A 209 -5.10 -5.50 27.51
N PRO A 210 -5.25 -6.84 27.44
CA PRO A 210 -4.40 -7.70 26.64
C PRO A 210 -4.35 -7.32 25.14
N GLU A 211 -5.45 -6.82 24.59
CA GLU A 211 -5.53 -6.39 23.19
C GLU A 211 -4.68 -5.13 22.97
N HIS A 212 -4.78 -4.15 23.86
CA HIS A 212 -3.93 -2.95 23.83
C HIS A 212 -2.45 -3.32 23.94
N LYS A 213 -2.09 -4.26 24.83
CA LYS A 213 -0.71 -4.79 24.91
C LYS A 213 -0.27 -5.43 23.60
N ASN A 214 -1.14 -6.19 22.97
CA ASN A 214 -0.85 -6.88 21.71
C ASN A 214 -0.66 -5.89 20.55
N ILE A 215 -1.51 -4.85 20.48
CA ILE A 215 -1.37 -3.75 19.50
C ILE A 215 -0.02 -3.06 19.70
N MET A 216 0.31 -2.70 20.94
CA MET A 216 1.61 -2.09 21.25
C MET A 216 2.79 -2.98 20.86
N LYS A 217 2.72 -4.30 21.10
CA LYS A 217 3.81 -5.23 20.75
C LYS A 217 3.97 -5.46 19.24
N ASN A 218 2.86 -5.53 18.49
CA ASN A 218 2.87 -5.99 17.09
C ASN A 218 2.69 -4.89 16.04
N LYS A 219 2.08 -3.76 16.42
CA LYS A 219 1.72 -2.68 15.47
C LYS A 219 2.57 -1.43 15.64
N LEU A 220 3.31 -1.30 16.74
CA LEU A 220 4.23 -0.20 16.96
C LEU A 220 5.49 -0.42 16.11
N CYS A 221 5.82 0.56 15.26
CA CYS A 221 7.08 0.53 14.54
C CYS A 221 8.18 1.01 15.48
N LYS A 222 9.26 0.24 15.62
CA LYS A 222 10.43 0.68 16.40
C LYS A 222 10.88 2.06 15.91
N ILE A 223 11.13 2.99 16.83
CA ILE A 223 11.39 4.41 16.53
C ILE A 223 12.47 4.62 15.44
N PRO A 224 13.62 3.93 15.44
CA PRO A 224 14.64 4.11 14.40
C PRO A 224 14.17 3.63 13.02
N GLN A 225 13.43 2.52 13.00
CA GLN A 225 12.85 1.99 11.75
C GLN A 225 11.78 2.95 11.21
N ALA A 226 10.97 3.53 12.10
CA ALA A 226 9.99 4.55 11.77
C ALA A 226 10.68 5.82 11.22
N ALA A 227 11.73 6.31 11.88
CA ALA A 227 12.49 7.49 11.46
C ALA A 227 13.18 7.28 10.10
N ALA A 228 13.87 6.15 9.90
CA ALA A 228 14.51 5.82 8.63
C ALA A 228 13.48 5.67 7.49
N LYS A 229 12.33 5.04 7.78
CA LYS A 229 11.25 4.89 6.80
C LYS A 229 10.62 6.25 6.46
N MET A 230 10.37 7.11 7.44
CA MET A 230 9.88 8.49 7.23
C MET A 230 10.84 9.29 6.36
N ALA A 231 12.13 9.32 6.69
CA ALA A 231 13.13 10.06 5.94
C ALA A 231 13.20 9.62 4.46
N LYS A 232 13.06 8.31 4.19
CA LYS A 232 13.01 7.79 2.81
C LYS A 232 11.74 8.21 2.06
N LEU A 233 10.59 8.23 2.72
CA LEU A 233 9.31 8.64 2.12
C LEU A 233 9.27 10.13 1.80
N GLU A 234 9.91 10.96 2.63
CA GLU A 234 9.88 12.42 2.55
C GLU A 234 10.77 12.98 1.42
N ASN A 235 11.88 12.33 1.09
CA ASN A 235 12.82 12.79 0.05
C ASN A 235 12.19 12.92 -1.35
N ASP A 236 11.14 12.13 -1.65
CA ASP A 236 10.49 12.07 -2.96
C ASP A 236 9.06 12.65 -3.00
N SER A 237 8.56 13.22 -1.90
CA SER A 237 7.16 13.70 -1.86
C SER A 237 6.99 15.11 -2.41
N ARG A 238 6.24 15.24 -3.52
CA ARG A 238 5.80 16.54 -4.05
C ARG A 238 4.93 17.34 -3.06
N TYR A 239 4.35 16.67 -2.06
CA TYR A 239 3.46 17.24 -1.05
C TYR A 239 4.16 17.65 0.25
N ALA A 240 5.48 17.46 0.37
CA ALA A 240 6.20 17.86 1.57
C ALA A 240 6.18 19.39 1.80
N VAL A 241 6.08 19.85 3.03
CA VAL A 241 6.10 21.26 3.42
C VAL A 241 7.10 21.47 4.55
N ILE A 242 7.53 22.71 4.76
CA ILE A 242 8.24 23.10 5.97
C ILE A 242 7.25 23.07 7.13
N LEU A 243 7.50 22.16 8.07
CA LEU A 243 6.70 21.94 9.26
C LEU A 243 7.13 22.83 10.42
N HIS A 244 6.25 22.97 11.41
CA HIS A 244 6.67 23.34 12.76
C HIS A 244 7.56 22.24 13.36
N GLY A 245 7.12 20.98 13.29
CA GLY A 245 7.84 19.78 13.71
C GLY A 245 7.67 19.40 15.19
N ASP A 246 7.28 20.35 16.04
CA ASP A 246 7.08 20.14 17.50
C ASP A 246 5.84 20.87 18.05
N ALA A 247 4.71 20.78 17.35
CA ALA A 247 3.50 21.54 17.70
C ALA A 247 2.72 20.86 18.85
N TRP A 248 3.17 21.04 20.10
CA TRP A 248 2.47 20.56 21.30
C TRP A 248 2.15 21.67 22.30
N THR A 249 1.29 21.40 23.29
CA THR A 249 0.77 22.40 24.26
C THR A 249 1.82 23.34 24.83
N ASN A 250 3.03 22.85 25.13
CA ASN A 250 4.11 23.64 25.73
C ASN A 250 4.90 24.50 24.74
N ASN A 251 4.62 24.38 23.44
CA ASN A 251 5.16 25.20 22.36
C ASN A 251 4.08 26.11 21.75
N ILE A 252 2.98 26.31 22.47
CA ILE A 252 1.84 27.12 22.02
C ILE A 252 1.41 28.06 23.15
N MET A 253 1.42 29.36 22.89
CA MET A 253 0.90 30.35 23.83
C MET A 253 -0.46 30.86 23.37
N PHE A 254 -1.39 31.06 24.30
CA PHE A 254 -2.77 31.48 24.02
C PHE A 254 -3.09 32.80 24.72
N LYS A 255 -3.88 33.64 24.07
CA LYS A 255 -4.42 34.87 24.64
C LYS A 255 -5.93 34.76 24.75
N PHE A 256 -6.44 34.97 25.96
CA PHE A 256 -7.87 34.96 26.28
C PHE A 256 -8.34 36.34 26.72
N GLU A 257 -9.62 36.63 26.46
CA GLU A 257 -10.34 37.72 27.10
C GLU A 257 -11.55 37.11 27.81
N GLY A 258 -11.47 37.02 29.15
CA GLY A 258 -12.37 36.16 29.91
C GLY A 258 -12.14 34.69 29.55
N GLU A 259 -13.20 33.99 29.16
CA GLU A 259 -13.14 32.59 28.71
C GLU A 259 -12.99 32.45 27.18
N THR A 260 -13.08 33.55 26.43
CA THR A 260 -13.03 33.52 24.96
C THR A 260 -11.60 33.58 24.44
N LEU A 261 -11.21 32.60 23.63
CA LEU A 261 -9.94 32.61 22.93
C LEU A 261 -9.88 33.74 21.90
N LYS A 262 -8.79 34.52 21.90
CA LYS A 262 -8.55 35.59 20.93
C LYS A 262 -7.50 35.23 19.89
N SER A 263 -6.47 34.52 20.30
CA SER A 263 -5.42 34.03 19.40
C SER A 263 -4.47 33.08 20.12
N SER A 264 -3.91 32.14 19.37
CA SER A 264 -2.75 31.34 19.73
C SER A 264 -1.50 31.80 18.96
N MET A 265 -0.33 31.38 19.43
CA MET A 265 0.95 31.62 18.78
C MET A 265 1.87 30.41 18.98
N LEU A 266 2.34 29.86 17.87
CA LEU A 266 3.34 28.80 17.82
C LEU A 266 4.73 29.37 18.15
N ILE A 267 5.46 28.68 19.02
CA ILE A 267 6.83 29.02 19.44
C ILE A 267 7.71 27.76 19.37
N ASP A 268 9.03 27.94 19.49
CA ASP A 268 10.02 26.85 19.48
C ASP A 268 10.02 26.00 18.19
N TYR A 269 10.59 26.58 17.12
CA TYR A 269 10.69 25.96 15.78
C TYR A 269 11.96 25.09 15.62
N GLN A 270 12.49 24.53 16.71
CA GLN A 270 13.75 23.80 16.70
C GLN A 270 13.71 22.48 15.90
N LEU A 271 12.54 21.85 15.78
CA LEU A 271 12.33 20.61 15.03
C LEU A 271 11.77 20.83 13.62
N SER A 272 11.74 22.08 13.13
CA SER A 272 11.25 22.38 11.79
C SER A 272 12.09 21.67 10.72
N LYS A 273 11.39 20.99 9.81
CA LYS A 273 11.96 20.20 8.71
C LYS A 273 11.02 20.16 7.52
N ASN A 274 11.50 19.67 6.38
CA ASN A 274 10.66 19.45 5.21
C ASN A 274 10.06 18.03 5.21
N ALA A 275 8.75 17.90 5.42
CA ALA A 275 8.07 16.61 5.56
C ALA A 275 6.55 16.72 5.25
N SER A 276 5.79 15.63 5.33
CA SER A 276 4.33 15.67 5.10
C SER A 276 3.64 16.51 6.20
N PRO A 277 2.65 17.35 5.85
CA PRO A 277 1.87 18.09 6.86
C PRO A 277 1.09 17.18 7.81
N ALA A 278 0.87 15.90 7.46
CA ALA A 278 0.28 14.91 8.35
C ALA A 278 1.07 14.74 9.66
N TYR A 279 2.38 15.01 9.64
CA TYR A 279 3.23 14.92 10.82
C TYR A 279 2.79 15.90 11.92
N ASP A 280 2.72 17.21 11.60
CA ASP A 280 2.29 18.24 12.56
C ASP A 280 0.85 18.01 13.04
N LEU A 281 -0.03 17.55 12.14
CA LEU A 281 -1.42 17.26 12.48
C LEU A 281 -1.53 16.10 13.47
N LEU A 282 -0.91 14.96 13.17
CA LEU A 282 -0.94 13.80 14.06
C LEU A 282 -0.25 14.11 15.39
N TYR A 283 0.87 14.82 15.35
CA TYR A 283 1.60 15.24 16.55
C TYR A 283 0.74 16.10 17.47
N LEU A 284 0.11 17.15 16.92
CA LEU A 284 -0.77 18.04 17.68
C LEU A 284 -1.96 17.27 18.25
N LEU A 285 -2.72 16.59 17.38
CA LEU A 285 -3.98 15.97 17.75
C LEU A 285 -3.79 14.84 18.77
N PHE A 286 -2.76 14.00 18.63
CA PHE A 286 -2.58 12.87 19.53
C PHE A 286 -1.95 13.25 20.87
N ASN A 287 -1.08 14.27 20.90
CA ASN A 287 -0.36 14.64 22.13
C ASN A 287 -1.05 15.74 22.96
N CYS A 288 -1.94 16.54 22.35
CA CYS A 288 -2.53 17.71 23.01
C CYS A 288 -4.01 17.57 23.38
N THR A 289 -4.66 16.49 22.96
CA THR A 289 -6.07 16.25 23.30
C THR A 289 -6.25 14.86 23.92
N ASP A 290 -7.39 14.64 24.56
CA ASP A 290 -7.83 13.31 24.97
C ASP A 290 -8.65 12.61 23.86
N TYR A 291 -8.94 11.33 24.06
CA TYR A 291 -9.72 10.53 23.13
C TYR A 291 -11.16 11.03 22.98
N ASP A 292 -11.80 11.46 24.07
CA ASP A 292 -13.20 11.90 24.04
C ASP A 292 -13.39 13.17 23.22
N THR A 293 -12.39 14.06 23.22
CA THR A 293 -12.37 15.26 22.37
C THR A 293 -12.05 14.90 20.93
N ARG A 294 -11.06 14.01 20.68
CA ARG A 294 -10.72 13.56 19.31
C ARG A 294 -11.88 12.84 18.63
N SER A 295 -12.49 11.85 19.29
CA SER A 295 -13.57 11.01 18.75
C SER A 295 -14.75 11.80 18.21
N LYS A 296 -15.00 12.99 18.75
CA LYS A 296 -16.08 13.87 18.31
C LYS A 296 -15.70 14.80 17.16
N ASN A 297 -14.40 15.11 17.01
CA ASN A 297 -13.95 16.25 16.20
C ASN A 297 -12.89 15.91 15.16
N PHE A 298 -12.29 14.71 15.17
CA PHE A 298 -11.10 14.39 14.37
C PHE A 298 -11.25 14.74 12.89
N TYR A 299 -12.28 14.22 12.21
CA TYR A 299 -12.51 14.53 10.80
C TYR A 299 -12.90 15.99 10.56
N ASN A 300 -13.72 16.59 11.44
CA ASN A 300 -14.08 18.01 11.36
C ASN A 300 -12.84 18.92 11.46
N TRP A 301 -11.86 18.54 12.29
CA TRP A 301 -10.59 19.24 12.41
C TRP A 301 -9.73 19.13 11.15
N LEU A 302 -9.69 17.95 10.53
CA LEU A 302 -8.96 17.77 9.27
C LEU A 302 -9.59 18.57 8.13
N ASP A 303 -10.92 18.58 8.03
CA ASP A 303 -11.66 19.37 7.06
C ASP A 303 -11.49 20.87 7.32
N TYR A 304 -11.54 21.28 8.59
CA TYR A 304 -11.27 22.65 8.99
C TYR A 304 -9.85 23.08 8.61
N TYR A 305 -8.83 22.28 8.94
CA TYR A 305 -7.45 22.51 8.54
C TYR A 305 -7.32 22.66 7.02
N HIS A 306 -7.92 21.75 6.25
CA HIS A 306 -7.87 21.78 4.78
C HIS A 306 -8.57 23.02 4.21
N SER A 307 -9.70 23.43 4.80
CA SER A 307 -10.39 24.67 4.43
C SER A 307 -9.53 25.92 4.68
N GLN A 308 -8.80 25.96 5.79
CA GLN A 308 -7.91 27.08 6.10
C GLN A 308 -6.68 27.07 5.18
N LEU A 309 -6.21 25.88 4.79
CA LEU A 309 -5.13 25.72 3.81
C LEU A 309 -5.58 26.29 2.45
N ASP A 310 -6.78 25.93 1.96
CA ASP A 310 -7.32 26.48 0.72
C ASP A 310 -7.51 28.00 0.79
N LYS A 311 -8.06 28.50 1.91
CA LYS A 311 -8.22 29.94 2.14
C LYS A 311 -6.87 30.66 2.05
N SER A 312 -5.85 30.15 2.73
CA SER A 312 -4.52 30.76 2.73
C SER A 312 -3.86 30.73 1.35
N LEU A 313 -3.93 29.60 0.64
CA LEU A 313 -3.42 29.44 -0.73
C LEU A 313 -4.12 30.35 -1.74
N SER A 314 -5.42 30.58 -1.56
CA SER A 314 -6.24 31.42 -2.45
C SER A 314 -5.75 32.86 -2.49
N ASN A 315 -5.21 33.38 -1.38
CA ASN A 315 -4.61 34.73 -1.33
C ASN A 315 -3.40 34.86 -2.27
N PHE A 316 -2.80 33.75 -2.70
CA PHE A 316 -1.66 33.72 -3.62
C PHE A 316 -2.02 33.21 -5.02
N GLY A 317 -3.32 33.00 -5.31
CA GLY A 317 -3.80 32.47 -6.58
C GLY A 317 -3.63 30.94 -6.73
N LEU A 318 -3.47 30.21 -5.63
CA LEU A 318 -3.37 28.75 -5.60
C LEU A 318 -4.62 28.15 -4.96
N LYS A 319 -4.86 26.86 -5.22
CA LYS A 319 -5.98 26.11 -4.61
C LYS A 319 -5.51 24.77 -4.05
N ALA A 320 -6.02 24.42 -2.87
CA ALA A 320 -5.62 23.21 -2.15
C ALA A 320 -5.92 21.95 -2.95
N ASN A 321 -7.07 21.88 -3.63
CA ASN A 321 -7.46 20.73 -4.47
C ASN A 321 -6.49 20.42 -5.62
N TYR A 322 -5.55 21.31 -5.97
CA TYR A 322 -4.52 21.03 -6.98
C TYR A 322 -3.13 20.79 -6.38
N VAL A 323 -2.81 21.42 -5.25
CA VAL A 323 -1.47 21.33 -4.65
C VAL A 323 -1.37 20.33 -3.50
N TYR A 324 -2.45 20.15 -2.73
CA TYR A 324 -2.57 19.16 -1.66
C TYR A 324 -4.06 18.81 -1.43
N PRO A 325 -4.61 17.91 -2.26
CA PRO A 325 -6.01 17.48 -2.19
C PRO A 325 -6.39 16.87 -0.83
N ARG A 326 -7.69 16.89 -0.48
CA ARG A 326 -8.17 16.40 0.83
C ARG A 326 -8.02 14.88 0.96
N ASP A 327 -8.29 14.15 -0.11
CA ASP A 327 -8.04 12.72 -0.26
C ASP A 327 -6.54 12.39 -0.15
N GLN A 328 -5.66 13.26 -0.66
CA GLN A 328 -4.21 13.12 -0.43
C GLN A 328 -3.86 13.31 1.06
N LEU A 329 -4.51 14.22 1.77
CA LEU A 329 -4.34 14.34 3.22
C LEU A 329 -4.78 13.06 3.95
N ASP A 330 -5.90 12.44 3.56
CA ASP A 330 -6.31 11.16 4.14
C ASP A 330 -5.29 10.06 3.84
N ALA A 331 -4.79 9.98 2.61
CA ALA A 331 -3.75 9.03 2.22
C ALA A 331 -2.46 9.23 3.02
N ASP A 332 -2.04 10.47 3.22
CA ASP A 332 -0.86 10.78 4.04
C ASP A 332 -1.10 10.43 5.52
N LEU A 333 -2.26 10.75 6.09
CA LEU A 333 -2.59 10.36 7.47
C LEU A 333 -2.54 8.85 7.67
N MET A 334 -3.01 8.05 6.70
CA MET A 334 -2.87 6.59 6.74
C MET A 334 -1.40 6.16 6.60
N ARG A 335 -0.67 6.74 5.63
CA ARG A 335 0.71 6.40 5.33
C ARG A 335 1.67 6.67 6.49
N TYR A 336 1.49 7.79 7.18
CA TYR A 336 2.32 8.21 8.31
C TYR A 336 1.73 7.76 9.66
N GLY A 337 0.44 7.45 9.73
CA GLY A 337 -0.31 7.14 10.96
C GLY A 337 0.31 6.03 11.80
N LYS A 338 0.73 4.92 11.18
CA LYS A 338 1.36 3.81 11.91
C LYS A 338 2.71 4.18 12.54
N MET A 339 3.50 5.00 11.85
CA MET A 339 4.81 5.45 12.37
C MET A 339 4.62 6.51 13.45
N MET A 340 3.71 7.45 13.22
CA MET A 340 3.38 8.51 14.16
C MET A 340 2.68 7.98 15.42
N PHE A 341 1.94 6.88 15.32
CA PHE A 341 1.31 6.23 16.47
C PHE A 341 2.34 5.84 17.53
N GLY A 342 3.37 5.08 17.15
CA GLY A 342 4.43 4.69 18.09
C GLY A 342 5.17 5.90 18.65
N TRP A 343 5.42 6.89 17.80
CA TRP A 343 6.06 8.13 18.20
C TRP A 343 5.24 8.94 19.22
N CYS A 344 3.93 9.08 19.01
CA CYS A 344 3.04 9.79 19.93
C CYS A 344 2.91 9.06 21.28
N VAL A 345 2.92 7.73 21.28
CA VAL A 345 2.88 6.96 22.54
C VAL A 345 4.11 7.24 23.39
N VAL A 346 5.31 7.16 22.80
CA VAL A 346 6.56 7.41 23.53
C VAL A 346 6.67 8.87 23.97
N LEU A 347 6.34 9.81 23.09
CA LEU A 347 6.36 11.23 23.43
C LEU A 347 5.38 11.55 24.55
N CYS A 348 4.17 10.98 24.54
CA CYS A 348 3.21 11.19 25.62
C CYS A 348 3.82 10.88 27.00
N SER A 349 4.65 9.84 27.12
CA SER A 349 5.35 9.51 28.37
C SER A 349 6.33 10.58 28.83
N ILE A 350 7.01 11.25 27.89
CA ILE A 350 7.97 12.33 28.19
C ILE A 350 7.22 13.64 28.47
N LEU A 351 6.26 13.98 27.61
CA LEU A 351 5.52 15.26 27.64
C LEU A 351 4.57 15.39 28.84
N THR A 352 4.22 14.28 29.48
CA THR A 352 3.31 14.24 30.64
C THR A 352 3.99 13.93 31.97
N ALA A 353 5.32 13.91 31.99
CA ALA A 353 6.10 13.84 33.22
C ALA A 353 5.87 15.10 34.09
N LYS A 354 5.82 14.89 35.41
CA LYS A 354 5.80 16.00 36.37
C LYS A 354 7.15 16.74 36.39
N PRO A 355 7.21 18.00 36.86
CA PRO A 355 8.46 18.76 36.90
C PRO A 355 9.62 18.03 37.58
N GLU A 356 9.38 17.35 38.71
CA GLU A 356 10.38 16.58 39.43
C GLU A 356 10.85 15.31 38.69
N GLU A 357 9.95 14.63 37.97
CA GLU A 357 10.27 13.45 37.15
C GLU A 357 11.05 13.87 35.90
N ALA A 358 10.62 14.97 35.27
CA ALA A 358 11.29 15.63 34.16
C ALA A 358 12.71 16.09 34.55
N ALA A 359 12.88 16.62 35.76
CA ALA A 359 14.18 17.01 36.29
C ALA A 359 15.12 15.82 36.45
N LYS A 360 14.64 14.67 36.97
CA LYS A 360 15.44 13.44 37.03
C LYS A 360 15.84 12.94 35.65
N PHE A 361 14.93 12.99 34.68
CA PHE A 361 15.22 12.62 33.29
C PHE A 361 16.26 13.56 32.68
N LYS A 362 16.17 14.86 32.98
CA LYS A 362 17.16 15.85 32.57
C LYS A 362 18.52 15.61 33.23
N GLU A 363 18.57 15.31 34.53
CA GLU A 363 19.81 14.99 35.24
C GLU A 363 20.50 13.73 34.69
N SER A 364 19.74 12.68 34.37
CA SER A 364 20.30 11.48 33.73
C SER A 364 20.84 11.80 32.32
N MET A 365 20.15 12.67 31.57
CA MET A 365 20.62 13.19 30.29
C MET A 365 21.80 14.16 30.41
N GLU A 366 22.10 14.72 31.58
CA GLU A 366 23.22 15.65 31.80
C GLU A 366 24.44 14.98 32.48
N SER A 367 24.31 13.74 32.97
CA SER A 367 25.39 12.99 33.63
C SER A 367 26.48 12.51 32.66
N GLU A 368 27.75 12.82 32.97
CA GLU A 368 28.95 12.31 32.28
C GLU A 368 29.27 10.85 32.63
N VAL A 369 28.79 10.36 33.78
CA VAL A 369 28.87 8.95 34.15
C VAL A 369 27.74 8.20 33.44
N PRO A 370 28.01 7.07 32.76
CA PRO A 370 26.95 6.19 32.28
C PRO A 370 26.10 5.82 33.50
N VAL A 371 24.90 6.40 33.58
CA VAL A 371 23.90 5.88 34.50
C VAL A 371 23.65 4.46 33.99
N GLU A 372 23.90 3.44 34.81
CA GLU A 372 23.45 2.09 34.45
C GLU A 372 22.00 2.22 33.98
N PRO A 373 21.62 1.69 32.80
CA PRO A 373 20.24 1.77 32.35
C PRO A 373 19.41 1.21 33.49
N THR A 374 18.69 2.09 34.17
CA THR A 374 17.83 1.74 35.28
C THR A 374 16.90 0.68 34.73
N THR A 375 17.00 -0.52 35.30
CA THR A 375 16.37 -1.72 34.75
C THR A 375 14.84 -1.66 34.77
N ASP A 376 14.25 -0.60 35.33
CA ASP A 376 12.81 -0.42 35.41
C ASP A 376 12.41 1.07 35.25
N ALA A 377 11.63 1.41 34.23
CA ALA A 377 11.10 2.77 34.08
C ALA A 377 10.05 3.11 35.16
N ALA A 378 9.54 2.12 35.89
CA ALA A 378 8.66 2.31 37.03
C ALA A 378 9.31 3.09 38.18
N ASP A 379 10.65 3.12 38.26
CA ASP A 379 11.39 3.91 39.25
C ASP A 379 11.39 5.42 38.95
N PHE A 380 11.06 5.82 37.71
CA PHE A 380 11.03 7.22 37.29
C PHE A 380 9.68 7.89 37.51
N PHE A 381 8.58 7.14 37.40
CA PHE A 381 7.23 7.68 37.41
C PHE A 381 6.50 7.39 38.71
N HIS A 382 5.90 8.41 39.30
CA HIS A 382 4.99 8.24 40.42
C HIS A 382 3.71 7.50 40.00
N ALA A 383 3.07 6.82 40.94
CA ALA A 383 1.88 6.00 40.66
C ALA A 383 0.76 6.77 39.94
N ASP A 384 0.55 8.06 40.28
CA ASP A 384 -0.44 8.89 39.62
C ASP A 384 -0.03 9.35 38.21
N THR A 385 1.28 9.47 37.94
CA THR A 385 1.80 9.64 36.57
C THR A 385 1.59 8.38 35.75
N THR A 386 1.85 7.21 36.32
CA THR A 386 1.60 5.92 35.66
C THR A 386 0.13 5.73 35.27
N ILE A 387 -0.81 6.08 36.15
CA ILE A 387 -2.26 6.02 35.85
C ILE A 387 -2.61 6.99 34.71
N ARG A 388 -2.18 8.25 34.80
CA ARG A 388 -2.46 9.26 33.77
C ARG A 388 -1.86 8.86 32.41
N LEU A 389 -0.65 8.31 32.41
CA LEU A 389 0.01 7.85 31.20
C LEU A 389 -0.74 6.68 30.57
N ARG A 390 -1.16 5.70 31.38
CA ARG A 390 -2.00 4.58 30.95
C ARG A 390 -3.28 5.08 30.27
N ASP A 391 -3.98 6.04 30.87
CA ASP A 391 -5.23 6.58 30.31
C ASP A 391 -4.99 7.28 28.97
N ARG A 392 -3.94 8.11 28.87
CA ARG A 392 -3.59 8.79 27.62
C ARG A 392 -3.16 7.83 26.53
N VAL A 393 -2.30 6.86 26.84
CA VAL A 393 -1.86 5.84 25.88
C VAL A 393 -3.05 5.00 25.44
N THR A 394 -3.93 4.61 26.35
CA THR A 394 -5.19 3.93 26.01
C THR A 394 -6.02 4.77 25.04
N GLY A 395 -6.14 6.08 25.28
CA GLY A 395 -6.82 6.99 24.37
C GLY A 395 -6.15 7.13 22.99
N ILE A 396 -4.82 7.06 22.93
CA ILE A 396 -4.05 7.04 21.68
C ILE A 396 -4.27 5.70 20.94
N ILE A 397 -4.26 4.57 21.64
CA ILE A 397 -4.55 3.25 21.09
C ILE A 397 -5.97 3.21 20.52
N LYS A 398 -6.98 3.65 21.28
CA LYS A 398 -8.37 3.75 20.78
C LYS A 398 -8.48 4.65 19.57
N SER A 399 -7.78 5.79 19.55
CA SER A 399 -7.74 6.67 18.36
C SER A 399 -7.09 5.98 17.16
N PHE A 400 -6.00 5.24 17.36
CA PHE A 400 -5.34 4.48 16.30
C PHE A 400 -6.22 3.34 15.77
N ILE A 401 -6.94 2.69 16.68
CA ILE A 401 -7.97 1.72 16.37
C ILE A 401 -9.04 2.43 15.51
N ASP A 402 -9.71 3.48 15.98
CA ASP A 402 -10.78 4.15 15.25
C ASP A 402 -10.36 4.73 13.89
N TYR A 403 -9.20 5.38 13.81
CA TYR A 403 -8.82 6.18 12.64
C TYR A 403 -7.84 5.49 11.69
N VAL A 404 -7.11 4.46 12.14
CA VAL A 404 -6.04 3.84 11.35
C VAL A 404 -6.25 2.33 11.16
N THR A 405 -6.97 1.64 12.05
CA THR A 405 -7.13 0.17 11.99
C THR A 405 -8.59 -0.27 11.73
N LEU A 406 -9.58 0.28 12.44
CA LEU A 406 -11.00 -0.08 12.36
C LEU A 406 -11.67 0.47 11.11
N PHE A 407 -11.26 1.60 10.54
CA PHE A 407 -11.95 2.05 9.33
C PHE A 407 -11.82 1.01 8.20
N ILE A 408 -10.72 0.26 8.16
CA ILE A 408 -10.56 -0.86 7.24
C ILE A 408 -11.09 -2.14 7.88
N MET A 409 -10.66 -2.50 9.10
CA MET A 409 -10.93 -3.83 9.67
C MET A 409 -12.33 -4.02 10.29
N SER A 410 -13.01 -2.97 10.76
CA SER A 410 -14.38 -3.09 11.32
C SER A 410 -15.43 -3.43 10.28
N THR A 411 -15.13 -3.17 9.00
CA THR A 411 -16.00 -3.46 7.87
C THR A 411 -15.94 -4.93 7.44
N PHE A 412 -14.83 -5.64 7.72
CA PHE A 412 -14.59 -7.01 7.25
C PHE A 412 -14.73 -8.06 8.36
N GLU A 413 -15.49 -9.11 8.08
CA GLU A 413 -15.61 -10.32 8.88
C GLU A 413 -15.15 -11.56 8.09
N GLY A 414 -14.80 -12.64 8.78
CA GLY A 414 -14.45 -13.93 8.16
C GLY A 414 -12.95 -14.14 7.92
N GLU A 415 -12.60 -14.81 6.81
CA GLU A 415 -11.24 -15.27 6.49
C GLU A 415 -10.46 -14.26 5.64
N PHE A 416 -10.02 -13.18 6.27
CA PHE A 416 -9.26 -12.10 5.62
C PHE A 416 -7.84 -11.91 6.19
N GLN A 417 -7.37 -12.79 7.06
CA GLN A 417 -6.10 -12.67 7.78
C GLN A 417 -4.87 -12.75 6.85
N ASP A 418 -5.04 -13.36 5.68
CA ASP A 418 -4.06 -13.49 4.60
C ASP A 418 -4.11 -12.34 3.58
N ILE A 419 -4.99 -11.35 3.78
CA ILE A 419 -5.13 -10.15 2.95
C ILE A 419 -4.50 -8.96 3.68
N ASN A 420 -3.60 -8.24 3.00
CA ASN A 420 -2.91 -7.12 3.63
C ASN A 420 -3.74 -5.82 3.63
N GLU A 421 -3.28 -4.81 4.39
CA GLU A 421 -3.98 -3.53 4.59
C GLU A 421 -4.24 -2.78 3.26
N VAL A 422 -3.30 -2.80 2.30
CA VAL A 422 -3.45 -2.14 0.99
C VAL A 422 -4.50 -2.84 0.14
N GLN A 423 -4.48 -4.18 0.15
CA GLN A 423 -5.45 -5.01 -0.57
C GLN A 423 -6.87 -4.83 0.01
N LEU A 424 -7.01 -4.82 1.33
CA LEU A 424 -8.30 -4.57 2.00
C LEU A 424 -8.83 -3.16 1.71
N GLN A 425 -7.96 -2.15 1.68
CA GLN A 425 -8.37 -0.78 1.34
C GLN A 425 -8.87 -0.70 -0.11
N PHE A 426 -8.18 -1.35 -1.05
CA PHE A 426 -8.62 -1.40 -2.44
C PHE A 426 -10.00 -2.08 -2.57
N ILE A 427 -10.19 -3.22 -1.90
CA ILE A 427 -11.47 -3.93 -1.84
C ILE A 427 -12.57 -3.01 -1.30
N LYS A 428 -12.30 -2.32 -0.19
CA LYS A 428 -13.26 -1.38 0.42
C LYS A 428 -13.66 -0.27 -0.54
N ASN A 429 -12.69 0.38 -1.19
CA ASN A 429 -12.96 1.47 -2.13
C ASN A 429 -13.87 1.01 -3.27
N VAL A 430 -13.63 -0.17 -3.85
CA VAL A 430 -14.48 -0.71 -4.91
C VAL A 430 -15.89 -1.00 -4.41
N ILE A 431 -16.04 -1.54 -3.21
CA ILE A 431 -17.36 -1.79 -2.59
C ILE A 431 -18.12 -0.47 -2.39
N GLU A 432 -17.45 0.57 -1.90
CA GLU A 432 -18.05 1.91 -1.72
C GLU A 432 -18.43 2.57 -3.05
N GLU A 433 -17.62 2.44 -4.09
CA GLU A 433 -17.91 2.90 -5.45
C GLU A 433 -19.15 2.19 -6.05
N LYS A 434 -19.41 0.95 -5.65
CA LYS A 434 -20.64 0.21 -5.99
C LYS A 434 -21.85 0.61 -5.16
N GLY A 435 -21.71 1.59 -4.27
CA GLY A 435 -22.79 2.15 -3.47
C GLY A 435 -23.02 1.42 -2.15
N PHE A 436 -22.10 0.55 -1.71
CA PHE A 436 -22.20 -0.16 -0.44
C PHE A 436 -21.33 0.51 0.63
N LYS A 437 -21.69 1.74 1.00
CA LYS A 437 -20.99 2.51 2.05
C LYS A 437 -21.33 1.93 3.42
N ASP A 438 -20.33 1.88 4.30
CA ASP A 438 -20.45 1.40 5.69
C ASP A 438 -21.16 0.02 5.83
N SER A 439 -21.09 -0.79 4.77
CA SER A 439 -21.79 -2.07 4.68
C SER A 439 -20.97 -3.17 5.33
N LYS A 440 -21.65 -4.17 5.91
CA LYS A 440 -20.97 -5.34 6.46
C LYS A 440 -20.42 -6.18 5.32
N VAL A 441 -19.12 -6.48 5.37
CA VAL A 441 -18.43 -7.27 4.36
C VAL A 441 -17.95 -8.58 4.97
N VAL A 442 -18.41 -9.71 4.44
CA VAL A 442 -17.99 -11.05 4.87
C VAL A 442 -17.10 -11.67 3.81
N ILE A 443 -15.87 -12.01 4.19
CA ILE A 443 -14.88 -12.66 3.34
C ILE A 443 -14.80 -14.14 3.70
N ALA A 444 -14.91 -15.01 2.69
CA ALA A 444 -14.80 -16.46 2.83
C ALA A 444 -13.97 -17.04 1.68
N PRO A 445 -13.44 -18.27 1.79
CA PRO A 445 -12.82 -18.97 0.66
C PRO A 445 -13.79 -19.13 -0.51
N ALA A 446 -13.28 -19.02 -1.74
CA ALA A 446 -14.03 -19.34 -2.95
C ALA A 446 -13.53 -20.66 -3.55
N GLY A 447 -14.43 -21.65 -3.64
CA GLY A 447 -14.13 -22.96 -4.23
C GLY A 447 -13.91 -24.05 -3.18
N ILE A 448 -13.45 -25.21 -3.62
CA ILE A 448 -13.06 -26.33 -2.75
C ILE A 448 -11.52 -26.32 -2.62
N ALA A 449 -11.00 -26.84 -1.50
CA ALA A 449 -9.55 -27.01 -1.33
C ALA A 449 -8.95 -27.77 -2.53
N GLY A 450 -7.89 -27.22 -3.13
CA GLY A 450 -7.26 -27.77 -4.33
C GLY A 450 -7.77 -27.24 -5.68
N ASP A 451 -8.73 -26.29 -5.71
CA ASP A 451 -9.18 -25.67 -6.97
C ASP A 451 -8.30 -24.51 -7.44
N ASN A 452 -7.62 -23.81 -6.52
CA ASN A 452 -6.90 -22.56 -6.79
C ASN A 452 -5.40 -22.71 -6.50
N TYR A 453 -4.58 -23.04 -7.51
CA TYR A 453 -3.16 -23.35 -7.33
C TYR A 453 -2.23 -22.13 -7.33
N ALA A 454 -2.58 -21.05 -8.05
CA ALA A 454 -1.69 -19.90 -8.27
C ALA A 454 -2.04 -18.63 -7.47
N ALA A 455 -3.31 -18.50 -7.03
CA ALA A 455 -3.80 -17.31 -6.34
C ALA A 455 -4.69 -17.69 -5.16
N ASN A 456 -4.82 -16.77 -4.20
CA ASN A 456 -5.80 -16.88 -3.13
C ASN A 456 -7.12 -16.29 -3.61
N VAL A 457 -8.14 -17.13 -3.79
CA VAL A 457 -9.45 -16.71 -4.30
C VAL A 457 -10.44 -16.68 -3.15
N LYS A 458 -11.00 -15.51 -2.89
CA LYS A 458 -11.95 -15.25 -1.82
C LYS A 458 -13.30 -14.83 -2.40
N ARG A 459 -14.39 -15.26 -1.78
CA ARG A 459 -15.72 -14.72 -2.02
C ARG A 459 -15.99 -13.65 -0.98
N ILE A 460 -16.38 -12.48 -1.45
CA ILE A 460 -16.74 -11.33 -0.64
C ILE A 460 -18.24 -11.12 -0.78
N LYS A 461 -18.98 -11.24 0.33
CA LYS A 461 -20.40 -10.94 0.40
C LYS A 461 -20.60 -9.62 1.14
N VAL A 462 -21.35 -8.72 0.53
CA VAL A 462 -21.68 -7.43 1.10
C VAL A 462 -23.19 -7.35 1.27
N GLU A 463 -23.62 -7.01 2.49
CA GLU A 463 -25.01 -6.72 2.81
C GLU A 463 -25.12 -5.24 3.15
N GLY A 464 -25.96 -4.51 2.40
CA GLY A 464 -26.19 -3.09 2.61
C GLY A 464 -27.61 -2.68 2.22
N GLU A 465 -27.94 -1.40 2.42
CA GLU A 465 -29.28 -0.87 2.09
C GLU A 465 -29.64 -1.01 0.61
N ASN A 466 -28.63 -1.06 -0.27
CA ASN A 466 -28.76 -1.23 -1.72
C ASN A 466 -28.87 -2.70 -2.16
N GLY A 467 -29.05 -3.64 -1.23
CA GLY A 467 -29.24 -5.07 -1.50
C GLY A 467 -28.04 -5.91 -1.11
N GLN A 468 -27.79 -6.96 -1.90
CA GLN A 468 -26.67 -7.88 -1.69
C GLN A 468 -25.73 -7.83 -2.88
N LEU A 469 -24.42 -7.79 -2.62
CA LEU A 469 -23.38 -7.89 -3.63
C LEU A 469 -22.47 -9.07 -3.31
N SER A 470 -22.21 -9.92 -4.30
CA SER A 470 -21.23 -11.00 -4.21
C SER A 470 -20.11 -10.78 -5.22
N ILE A 471 -18.86 -10.81 -4.74
CA ILE A 471 -17.66 -10.55 -5.50
C ILE A 471 -16.70 -11.73 -5.33
N ILE A 472 -16.04 -12.14 -6.41
CA ILE A 472 -14.87 -13.01 -6.36
C ILE A 472 -13.62 -12.13 -6.39
N ALA A 473 -12.79 -12.23 -5.36
CA ALA A 473 -11.52 -11.55 -5.24
C ALA A 473 -10.38 -12.54 -5.48
N LYS A 474 -9.61 -12.34 -6.55
CA LYS A 474 -8.31 -12.99 -6.74
C LYS A 474 -7.25 -12.10 -6.13
N ILE A 475 -6.48 -12.63 -5.18
CA ILE A 475 -5.53 -11.86 -4.37
C ILE A 475 -4.14 -12.47 -4.55
N ALA A 476 -3.19 -11.64 -4.96
CA ALA A 476 -1.80 -12.08 -5.14
C ALA A 476 -1.13 -12.34 -3.78
N PRO A 477 -0.29 -13.37 -3.68
CA PRO A 477 0.51 -13.61 -2.48
C PRO A 477 1.47 -12.44 -2.25
N THR A 478 1.75 -12.11 -0.99
CA THR A 478 2.70 -11.04 -0.63
C THR A 478 4.12 -11.55 -0.43
N ASN A 479 4.28 -12.85 -0.15
CA ASN A 479 5.58 -13.49 0.03
C ASN A 479 6.35 -13.58 -1.30
N GLU A 480 7.55 -12.99 -1.37
CA GLU A 480 8.36 -12.88 -2.59
C GLU A 480 8.71 -14.25 -3.23
N ILE A 481 8.99 -15.26 -2.41
CA ILE A 481 9.33 -16.61 -2.90
C ILE A 481 8.11 -17.22 -3.60
N VAL A 482 6.95 -17.18 -2.95
CA VAL A 482 5.70 -17.69 -3.51
C VAL A 482 5.36 -16.93 -4.79
N ARG A 483 5.50 -15.60 -4.79
CA ARG A 483 5.25 -14.75 -5.96
C ARG A 483 6.12 -15.11 -7.16
N LYS A 484 7.40 -15.39 -6.94
CA LYS A 484 8.31 -15.83 -8.01
C LYS A 484 7.88 -17.19 -8.56
N ARG A 485 7.57 -18.15 -7.68
CA ARG A 485 7.15 -19.52 -8.06
C ARG A 485 5.88 -19.53 -8.91
N VAL A 486 4.87 -18.75 -8.53
CA VAL A 486 3.59 -18.67 -9.28
C VAL A 486 3.61 -17.62 -10.39
N ASN A 487 4.72 -16.91 -10.59
CA ASN A 487 4.85 -15.83 -11.57
C ASN A 487 3.73 -14.76 -11.44
N ALA A 488 3.43 -14.36 -10.19
CA ALA A 488 2.28 -13.53 -9.85
C ALA A 488 2.20 -12.24 -10.69
N ASN A 489 3.33 -11.54 -10.85
CA ASN A 489 3.39 -10.30 -11.63
C ASN A 489 2.91 -10.48 -13.08
N THR A 490 3.24 -11.61 -13.70
CA THR A 490 2.85 -11.91 -15.09
C THR A 490 1.39 -12.31 -15.16
N MET A 491 0.96 -13.22 -14.29
CA MET A 491 -0.41 -13.74 -14.28
C MET A 491 -1.45 -12.65 -14.00
N PHE A 492 -1.26 -11.87 -12.93
CA PHE A 492 -2.16 -10.77 -12.58
C PHE A 492 -2.10 -9.64 -13.61
N GLY A 493 -0.92 -9.35 -14.16
CA GLY A 493 -0.76 -8.34 -15.21
C GLY A 493 -1.51 -8.70 -16.51
N ASN A 494 -1.41 -9.95 -16.95
CA ASN A 494 -2.16 -10.44 -18.10
C ASN A 494 -3.66 -10.40 -17.86
N GLU A 495 -4.12 -10.91 -16.72
CA GLU A 495 -5.53 -10.96 -16.38
C GLU A 495 -6.13 -9.54 -16.24
N HIS A 496 -5.37 -8.59 -15.67
CA HIS A 496 -5.72 -7.17 -15.68
C HIS A 496 -6.00 -6.67 -17.09
N ILE A 497 -5.03 -6.77 -18.01
CA ILE A 497 -5.16 -6.30 -19.40
C ILE A 497 -6.37 -6.95 -20.08
N ILE A 498 -6.61 -8.24 -19.84
CA ILE A 498 -7.72 -8.94 -20.46
C ILE A 498 -9.08 -8.41 -19.99
N TYR A 499 -9.27 -8.25 -18.67
CA TYR A 499 -10.56 -7.81 -18.12
C TYR A 499 -10.82 -6.31 -18.29
N THR A 500 -9.80 -5.46 -18.17
CA THR A 500 -9.98 -4.00 -18.19
C THR A 500 -9.94 -3.43 -19.61
N GLU A 501 -9.29 -4.12 -20.56
CA GLU A 501 -9.04 -3.58 -21.90
C GLU A 501 -9.50 -4.51 -23.02
N PHE A 502 -9.01 -5.76 -23.07
CA PHE A 502 -9.24 -6.64 -24.22
C PHE A 502 -10.70 -7.10 -24.35
N LEU A 503 -11.29 -7.67 -23.30
CA LEU A 503 -12.68 -8.14 -23.31
C LEU A 503 -13.68 -7.00 -23.56
N PRO A 504 -13.56 -5.82 -22.91
CA PRO A 504 -14.36 -4.66 -23.27
C PRO A 504 -14.22 -4.25 -24.75
N LYS A 505 -13.02 -4.36 -25.32
CA LYS A 505 -12.79 -4.07 -26.74
C LYS A 505 -13.54 -5.06 -27.65
N LEU A 506 -13.60 -6.34 -27.29
CA LEU A 506 -14.39 -7.34 -28.04
C LEU A 506 -15.89 -7.00 -28.03
N ILE A 507 -16.43 -6.61 -26.87
CA ILE A 507 -17.82 -6.14 -26.75
C ILE A 507 -18.06 -4.90 -27.61
N GLN A 508 -17.12 -3.96 -27.63
CA GLN A 508 -17.21 -2.76 -28.47
C GLN A 508 -17.33 -3.14 -29.96
N LEU A 509 -16.51 -4.08 -30.44
CA LEU A 509 -16.57 -4.56 -31.82
C LEU A 509 -17.94 -5.19 -32.15
N GLN A 510 -18.47 -6.04 -31.26
CA GLN A 510 -19.78 -6.66 -31.46
C GLN A 510 -20.93 -5.64 -31.48
N LYS A 511 -20.90 -4.66 -30.57
CA LYS A 511 -21.91 -3.59 -30.54
C LYS A 511 -21.86 -2.70 -31.78
N GLN A 512 -20.69 -2.44 -32.36
CA GLN A 512 -20.56 -1.64 -33.58
C GLN A 512 -21.26 -2.27 -34.80
N VAL A 513 -21.32 -3.59 -34.87
CA VAL A 513 -22.01 -4.32 -35.94
C VAL A 513 -23.45 -4.72 -35.56
N GLY A 514 -23.96 -4.22 -34.43
CA GLY A 514 -25.33 -4.45 -33.97
C GLY A 514 -25.60 -5.89 -33.52
N THR A 515 -24.61 -6.60 -33.01
CA THR A 515 -24.81 -7.93 -32.40
C THR A 515 -25.80 -7.81 -31.22
N PRO A 516 -26.85 -8.64 -31.16
CA PRO A 516 -27.79 -8.67 -30.04
C PRO A 516 -27.09 -8.95 -28.70
N ASP A 517 -27.60 -8.39 -27.60
CA ASP A 517 -26.97 -8.53 -26.28
C ASP A 517 -26.81 -9.99 -25.83
N GLU A 518 -27.71 -10.88 -26.25
CA GLU A 518 -27.67 -12.32 -25.98
C GLU A 518 -26.52 -13.06 -26.70
N ASP A 519 -26.04 -12.54 -27.82
CA ASP A 519 -24.93 -13.10 -28.62
C ASP A 519 -23.57 -12.41 -28.35
N LEU A 520 -23.54 -11.41 -27.45
CA LEU A 520 -22.29 -10.82 -26.98
C LEU A 520 -21.46 -11.86 -26.21
N VAL A 521 -20.14 -11.79 -26.35
CA VAL A 521 -19.22 -12.59 -25.53
C VAL A 521 -19.53 -12.32 -24.05
N LYS A 522 -19.63 -13.39 -23.26
CA LYS A 522 -19.90 -13.31 -21.84
C LYS A 522 -18.63 -13.56 -21.04
N PHE A 523 -18.43 -12.74 -20.02
CA PHE A 523 -17.35 -12.86 -19.05
C PHE A 523 -17.81 -12.19 -17.74
N PRO A 524 -17.26 -12.58 -16.58
CA PRO A 524 -17.57 -11.93 -15.32
C PRO A 524 -17.30 -10.42 -15.41
N GLN A 525 -18.24 -9.59 -14.94
CA GLN A 525 -17.97 -8.17 -14.83
C GLN A 525 -16.74 -7.94 -13.92
N CYS A 526 -15.77 -7.17 -14.40
CA CYS A 526 -14.67 -6.70 -13.56
C CYS A 526 -15.12 -5.46 -12.79
N TYR A 527 -15.09 -5.53 -11.46
CA TYR A 527 -15.42 -4.41 -10.59
C TYR A 527 -14.22 -3.51 -10.32
N GLY A 528 -13.01 -4.04 -10.39
CA GLY A 528 -11.78 -3.28 -10.28
C GLY A 528 -10.54 -4.16 -10.20
N THR A 529 -9.38 -3.59 -10.53
CA THR A 529 -8.08 -4.24 -10.39
C THR A 529 -7.05 -3.33 -9.72
N TYR A 530 -6.19 -3.88 -8.88
CA TYR A 530 -4.98 -3.26 -8.36
C TYR A 530 -3.77 -4.05 -8.87
N VAL A 531 -2.75 -3.38 -9.42
CA VAL A 531 -1.64 -4.04 -10.15
C VAL A 531 -0.25 -3.72 -9.59
N GLU A 532 -0.16 -2.95 -8.51
CA GLU A 532 1.15 -2.68 -7.91
C GLU A 532 1.60 -3.83 -7.02
N ALA A 533 2.73 -4.44 -7.37
CA ALA A 533 3.36 -5.47 -6.55
C ALA A 533 3.76 -4.92 -5.17
N PRO A 534 3.58 -5.68 -4.07
CA PRO A 534 3.10 -7.06 -4.02
C PRO A 534 1.59 -7.19 -3.69
N ASN A 535 0.79 -6.16 -4.01
CA ASN A 535 -0.58 -5.99 -3.50
C ASN A 535 -1.65 -6.24 -4.57
N GLU A 536 -1.36 -7.00 -5.63
CA GLU A 536 -2.30 -7.14 -6.74
C GLU A 536 -3.62 -7.81 -6.32
N VAL A 537 -4.72 -7.28 -6.83
CA VAL A 537 -6.09 -7.74 -6.56
C VAL A 537 -6.92 -7.61 -7.82
N ILE A 538 -7.74 -8.61 -8.14
CA ILE A 538 -8.74 -8.55 -9.22
C ILE A 538 -10.10 -8.89 -8.61
N LEU A 539 -11.07 -7.99 -8.77
CA LEU A 539 -12.43 -8.14 -8.26
C LEU A 539 -13.39 -8.39 -9.42
N LEU A 540 -14.04 -9.55 -9.40
CA LEU A 540 -14.91 -10.06 -10.45
C LEU A 540 -16.31 -10.36 -9.92
N GLU A 541 -17.29 -10.34 -10.80
CA GLU A 541 -18.65 -10.81 -10.55
C GLU A 541 -18.68 -12.28 -10.12
N ASP A 542 -19.46 -12.58 -9.07
CA ASP A 542 -19.69 -13.97 -8.66
C ASP A 542 -20.78 -14.63 -9.50
N LEU A 543 -20.35 -15.33 -10.56
CA LEU A 543 -21.25 -16.04 -11.48
C LEU A 543 -22.12 -17.11 -10.80
N LYS A 544 -21.78 -17.58 -9.57
CA LYS A 544 -22.65 -18.51 -8.85
C LYS A 544 -24.01 -17.90 -8.51
N GLU A 545 -24.06 -16.60 -8.22
CA GLU A 545 -25.31 -15.88 -7.94
C GLU A 545 -26.19 -15.78 -9.21
N LEU A 546 -25.62 -15.97 -10.40
CA LEU A 546 -26.33 -16.05 -11.68
C LEU A 546 -26.74 -17.48 -12.09
N GLY A 547 -26.51 -18.46 -11.21
CA GLY A 547 -26.84 -19.86 -11.43
C GLY A 547 -25.81 -20.64 -12.24
N PHE A 548 -24.59 -20.13 -12.38
CA PHE A 548 -23.49 -20.88 -12.99
C PHE A 548 -22.76 -21.73 -11.96
N SER A 549 -22.23 -22.87 -12.39
CA SER A 549 -21.39 -23.75 -11.58
C SER A 549 -20.25 -24.36 -12.41
N MET A 550 -19.15 -24.67 -11.73
CA MET A 550 -18.10 -25.51 -12.30
C MET A 550 -18.57 -26.96 -12.33
N GLN A 551 -18.20 -27.68 -13.39
CA GLN A 551 -18.39 -29.13 -13.47
C GLN A 551 -17.26 -29.86 -12.73
N ASP A 552 -17.50 -31.11 -12.34
CA ASP A 552 -16.47 -31.93 -11.68
C ASP A 552 -15.34 -32.28 -12.67
N ARG A 553 -14.14 -31.76 -12.43
CA ARG A 553 -12.92 -32.01 -13.23
C ARG A 553 -12.50 -33.49 -13.31
N LEU A 554 -13.00 -34.34 -12.41
CA LEU A 554 -12.73 -35.77 -12.45
C LEU A 554 -13.52 -36.47 -13.55
N ASN A 555 -14.62 -35.86 -14.01
CA ASN A 555 -15.50 -36.40 -15.05
C ASN A 555 -15.21 -35.76 -16.42
N SER A 556 -15.47 -36.53 -17.48
CA SER A 556 -15.42 -36.01 -18.85
C SER A 556 -16.60 -35.05 -19.09
N LEU A 557 -16.36 -33.92 -19.76
CA LEU A 557 -17.43 -33.08 -20.27
C LEU A 557 -18.26 -33.83 -21.31
N SER A 558 -19.57 -33.52 -21.36
CA SER A 558 -20.47 -34.02 -22.39
C SER A 558 -20.21 -33.32 -23.72
N ASN A 559 -20.75 -33.88 -24.81
CA ASN A 559 -20.64 -33.30 -26.14
C ASN A 559 -21.26 -31.89 -26.20
N GLU A 560 -22.40 -31.69 -25.54
CA GLU A 560 -23.13 -30.42 -25.44
C GLU A 560 -22.28 -29.36 -24.73
N SER A 561 -21.63 -29.74 -23.62
CA SER A 561 -20.69 -28.85 -22.91
C SER A 561 -19.48 -28.49 -23.76
N VAL A 562 -18.87 -29.45 -24.45
CA VAL A 562 -17.71 -29.19 -25.33
C VAL A 562 -18.09 -28.26 -26.48
N THR A 563 -19.21 -28.53 -27.17
CA THR A 563 -19.70 -27.68 -28.26
C THR A 563 -20.04 -26.26 -27.80
N SER A 564 -20.61 -26.09 -26.61
CA SER A 564 -20.83 -24.75 -26.03
C SER A 564 -19.52 -23.99 -25.84
N VAL A 565 -18.48 -24.64 -25.29
CA VAL A 565 -17.16 -24.02 -25.07
C VAL A 565 -16.45 -23.73 -26.38
N LEU A 566 -16.51 -24.63 -27.37
CA LEU A 566 -15.94 -24.41 -28.70
C LEU A 566 -16.59 -23.24 -29.43
N ARG A 567 -17.90 -23.05 -29.30
CA ARG A 567 -18.59 -21.87 -29.82
C ARG A 567 -18.04 -20.59 -29.20
N ASN A 568 -17.85 -20.57 -27.88
CA ASN A 568 -17.29 -19.41 -27.19
C ASN A 568 -15.85 -19.10 -27.63
N LEU A 569 -14.99 -20.12 -27.74
CA LEU A 569 -13.64 -19.96 -28.27
C LEU A 569 -13.65 -19.50 -29.73
N ALA A 570 -14.58 -19.99 -30.56
CA ALA A 570 -14.69 -19.58 -31.96
C ALA A 570 -15.05 -18.08 -32.06
N ILE A 571 -16.01 -17.61 -31.28
CA ILE A 571 -16.38 -16.20 -31.22
C ILE A 571 -15.20 -15.37 -30.69
N TYR A 572 -14.59 -15.76 -29.57
CA TYR A 572 -13.44 -15.07 -28.98
C TYR A 572 -12.27 -14.92 -29.98
N HIS A 573 -11.87 -16.01 -30.63
CA HIS A 573 -10.81 -16.00 -31.64
C HIS A 573 -11.19 -15.19 -32.88
N SER A 574 -12.46 -15.25 -33.33
CA SER A 574 -12.93 -14.45 -34.46
C SER A 574 -12.76 -12.94 -34.20
N LEU A 575 -13.08 -12.48 -32.99
CA LEU A 575 -13.00 -11.07 -32.64
C LEU A 575 -11.55 -10.61 -32.49
N SER A 576 -10.66 -11.50 -32.04
CA SER A 576 -9.21 -11.26 -32.08
C SER A 576 -8.70 -11.06 -33.52
N TYR A 577 -9.16 -11.87 -34.47
CA TYR A 577 -8.84 -11.69 -35.89
C TYR A 577 -9.46 -10.42 -36.48
N VAL A 578 -10.69 -10.08 -36.11
CA VAL A 578 -11.33 -8.82 -36.50
C VAL A 578 -10.49 -7.64 -36.03
N LEU A 579 -10.07 -7.65 -34.76
CA LEU A 579 -9.21 -6.62 -34.20
C LEU A 579 -7.89 -6.53 -34.98
N LYS A 580 -7.22 -7.67 -35.23
CA LYS A 580 -6.01 -7.73 -36.04
C LYS A 580 -6.18 -7.17 -37.46
N SER A 581 -7.34 -7.39 -38.08
CA SER A 581 -7.61 -6.95 -39.44
C SER A 581 -8.07 -5.50 -39.55
N LYS A 582 -8.85 -5.00 -38.58
CA LYS A 582 -9.52 -3.70 -38.64
C LYS A 582 -8.82 -2.63 -37.81
N GLU A 583 -8.16 -3.04 -36.72
CA GLU A 583 -7.45 -2.18 -35.76
C GLU A 583 -6.09 -2.81 -35.39
N PRO A 584 -5.16 -2.95 -36.36
CA PRO A 584 -3.90 -3.69 -36.16
C PRO A 584 -3.00 -3.10 -35.06
N ASP A 585 -3.02 -1.79 -34.86
CA ASP A 585 -2.24 -1.13 -33.80
C ASP A 585 -2.75 -1.53 -32.41
N THR A 586 -4.06 -1.59 -32.22
CA THR A 586 -4.70 -2.05 -30.98
C THR A 586 -4.43 -3.52 -30.74
N TYR A 587 -4.48 -4.36 -31.77
CA TYR A 587 -4.08 -5.76 -31.65
C TYR A 587 -2.60 -5.92 -31.27
N ASN A 588 -1.71 -5.14 -31.91
CA ASN A 588 -0.28 -5.19 -31.60
C ASN A 588 0.01 -4.75 -30.17
N TYR A 589 -0.70 -3.73 -29.67
CA TYR A 589 -0.62 -3.35 -28.26
C TYR A 589 -0.91 -4.53 -27.32
N PHE A 590 -1.99 -5.28 -27.52
CA PHE A 590 -2.28 -6.46 -26.69
C PHE A 590 -1.25 -7.56 -26.85
N LYS A 591 -0.85 -7.84 -28.09
CA LYS A 591 0.18 -8.83 -28.43
C LYS A 591 1.51 -8.55 -27.72
N ASP A 592 1.90 -7.27 -27.62
CA ASP A 592 3.19 -6.84 -27.08
C ASP A 592 3.16 -6.66 -25.55
N ASN A 593 1.98 -6.42 -24.94
CA ASN A 593 1.84 -6.23 -23.49
C ASN A 593 1.47 -7.51 -22.71
N LEU A 594 0.88 -8.51 -23.37
CA LEU A 594 0.61 -9.82 -22.76
C LEU A 594 1.89 -10.66 -22.71
N ARG A 595 2.32 -11.02 -21.49
CA ARG A 595 3.60 -11.69 -21.25
C ARG A 595 3.47 -13.21 -21.31
N ASP A 596 4.45 -13.85 -21.93
CA ASP A 596 4.50 -15.30 -22.06
C ASP A 596 5.07 -15.97 -20.80
N MET A 597 4.19 -16.50 -19.97
CA MET A 597 4.56 -17.22 -18.74
C MET A 597 5.48 -18.42 -19.00
N TRP A 598 5.20 -19.22 -20.02
CA TRP A 598 6.03 -20.38 -20.36
C TRP A 598 7.39 -19.97 -20.94
N GLY A 599 7.43 -18.86 -21.66
CA GLY A 599 8.67 -18.23 -22.11
C GLY A 599 9.55 -17.81 -20.94
N ALA A 600 8.96 -17.14 -19.94
CA ALA A 600 9.67 -16.77 -18.71
C ALA A 600 10.16 -18.00 -17.92
N MET A 601 9.37 -19.06 -17.83
CA MET A 601 9.80 -20.32 -17.21
C MET A 601 10.98 -20.97 -17.94
N ALA A 602 11.05 -20.86 -19.26
CA ALA A 602 12.14 -21.44 -20.04
C ALA A 602 13.50 -20.78 -19.80
N GLU A 603 13.53 -19.60 -19.16
CA GLU A 603 14.73 -18.87 -18.77
C GLU A 603 15.19 -19.21 -17.33
N LEU A 604 14.42 -20.02 -16.60
CA LEU A 604 14.78 -20.43 -15.24
C LEU A 604 15.95 -21.44 -15.23
N PRO A 605 16.74 -21.48 -14.14
CA PRO A 605 17.79 -22.49 -13.97
C PRO A 605 17.24 -23.93 -14.04
N GLU A 606 18.07 -24.88 -14.48
CA GLU A 606 17.69 -26.30 -14.62
C GLU A 606 17.18 -26.91 -13.30
N GLU A 607 17.75 -26.48 -12.16
CA GLU A 607 17.31 -26.87 -10.82
C GLU A 607 15.85 -26.44 -10.54
N GLU A 608 15.43 -25.25 -11.00
CA GLU A 608 14.04 -24.79 -10.85
C GLU A 608 13.06 -25.54 -11.79
N LEU A 609 13.58 -26.18 -12.84
CA LEU A 609 12.81 -27.00 -13.78
C LEU A 609 12.86 -28.52 -13.46
N ALA A 610 13.61 -28.93 -12.44
CA ALA A 610 13.79 -30.32 -12.07
C ALA A 610 12.46 -31.04 -11.77
N TYR A 611 11.47 -30.30 -11.25
CA TYR A 611 10.10 -30.77 -11.02
C TYR A 611 9.49 -31.45 -12.27
N PHE A 612 9.64 -30.85 -13.46
CA PHE A 612 9.08 -31.43 -14.69
C PHE A 612 9.76 -32.73 -15.09
N SER A 613 11.07 -32.87 -14.81
CA SER A 613 11.82 -34.10 -15.08
C SER A 613 11.40 -35.23 -14.14
N GLN A 614 11.28 -34.93 -12.84
CA GLN A 614 10.83 -35.91 -11.84
C GLN A 614 9.38 -36.36 -12.10
N LEU A 615 8.50 -35.42 -12.49
CA LEU A 615 7.13 -35.73 -12.86
C LEU A 615 7.06 -36.63 -14.10
N GLU A 616 7.90 -36.39 -15.11
CA GLU A 616 7.98 -37.25 -16.28
C GLU A 616 8.37 -38.68 -15.91
N GLU A 617 9.36 -38.85 -15.03
CA GLU A 617 9.79 -40.16 -14.54
C GLU A 617 8.68 -40.87 -13.76
N PHE A 618 7.97 -40.15 -12.90
CA PHE A 618 6.81 -40.66 -12.18
C PHE A 618 5.70 -41.15 -13.12
N ILE A 619 5.37 -40.38 -14.17
CA ILE A 619 4.40 -40.76 -15.20
C ILE A 619 4.84 -42.04 -15.91
N MET A 620 6.11 -42.13 -16.32
CA MET A 620 6.64 -43.32 -17.00
C MET A 620 6.62 -44.57 -16.12
N GLN A 621 6.92 -44.42 -14.82
CA GLN A 621 6.83 -45.51 -13.85
C GLN A 621 5.38 -45.95 -13.63
N MET A 622 4.43 -45.01 -13.58
CA MET A 622 3.02 -45.30 -13.38
C MET A 622 2.39 -46.04 -14.58
N VAL A 623 2.70 -45.59 -15.79
CA VAL A 623 2.23 -46.23 -17.02
C VAL A 623 2.83 -47.63 -17.16
N ALA A 624 4.13 -47.78 -16.91
CA ALA A 624 4.87 -49.04 -16.93
C ALA A 624 4.74 -49.82 -18.26
N ASP A 625 4.64 -49.12 -19.38
CA ASP A 625 4.59 -49.69 -20.73
C ASP A 625 5.76 -49.11 -21.57
N PRO A 626 6.65 -49.96 -22.14
CA PRO A 626 7.82 -49.49 -22.88
C PRO A 626 7.50 -48.65 -24.12
N GLU A 627 6.42 -48.95 -24.85
CA GLU A 627 6.04 -48.21 -26.06
C GLU A 627 5.52 -46.82 -25.67
N TYR A 628 4.65 -46.76 -24.66
CA TYR A 628 4.13 -45.49 -24.15
C TYR A 628 5.22 -44.64 -23.49
N ASN A 629 6.14 -45.27 -22.76
CA ASN A 629 7.27 -44.58 -22.14
C ASN A 629 8.19 -43.93 -23.20
N ASN A 630 8.38 -44.56 -24.36
CA ASN A 630 9.12 -43.95 -25.46
C ASN A 630 8.41 -42.70 -26.03
N LEU A 631 7.08 -42.66 -26.01
CA LEU A 631 6.30 -41.50 -26.43
C LEU A 631 6.36 -40.37 -25.39
N ILE A 632 6.26 -40.69 -24.10
CA ILE A 632 6.31 -39.75 -22.96
C ILE A 632 7.68 -39.10 -22.82
N LYS A 633 8.75 -39.82 -23.17
CA LYS A 633 10.12 -39.34 -22.98
C LYS A 633 10.34 -37.95 -23.57
N ASN A 634 10.89 -37.06 -22.76
CA ASN A 634 11.15 -35.66 -23.08
C ASN A 634 9.89 -34.88 -23.51
N ARG A 635 8.69 -35.20 -23.00
CA ARG A 635 7.45 -34.47 -23.31
C ARG A 635 7.10 -33.46 -22.23
N VAL A 636 7.22 -33.84 -20.96
CA VAL A 636 6.89 -32.98 -19.81
C VAL A 636 8.07 -32.06 -19.49
N ARG A 637 9.30 -32.59 -19.44
CA ARG A 637 10.50 -31.77 -19.14
C ARG A 637 10.81 -30.69 -20.20
N GLU A 638 10.31 -30.87 -21.42
CA GLU A 638 10.53 -29.94 -22.53
C GLU A 638 9.32 -29.00 -22.79
N ILE A 639 8.31 -28.94 -21.91
CA ILE A 639 7.15 -28.04 -22.08
C ILE A 639 7.62 -26.59 -22.23
N ALA A 640 8.37 -26.07 -21.26
CA ALA A 640 8.84 -24.69 -21.26
C ALA A 640 9.67 -24.33 -22.51
N PRO A 641 10.75 -25.06 -22.87
CA PRO A 641 11.53 -24.73 -24.07
C PRO A 641 10.73 -24.88 -25.38
N ARG A 642 9.80 -25.83 -25.48
CA ARG A 642 8.92 -25.94 -26.65
C ARG A 642 7.91 -24.81 -26.73
N ALA A 643 7.31 -24.43 -25.62
CA ALA A 643 6.39 -23.31 -25.56
C ALA A 643 7.10 -22.00 -25.97
N ALA A 644 8.30 -21.76 -25.45
CA ALA A 644 9.11 -20.60 -25.85
C ALA A 644 9.44 -20.61 -27.35
N LYS A 645 9.75 -21.79 -27.92
CA LYS A 645 9.96 -21.94 -29.37
C LYS A 645 8.69 -21.64 -30.18
N MET A 646 7.53 -22.10 -29.72
CA MET A 646 6.26 -21.81 -30.38
C MET A 646 5.91 -20.32 -30.31
N SER A 647 6.11 -19.66 -29.16
CA SER A 647 5.88 -18.21 -29.05
C SER A 647 6.76 -17.41 -30.01
N LYS A 648 8.03 -17.80 -30.18
CA LYS A 648 8.92 -17.18 -31.18
C LYS A 648 8.42 -17.41 -32.61
N PHE A 649 7.89 -18.59 -32.90
CA PHE A 649 7.31 -18.90 -34.21
C PHE A 649 6.04 -18.08 -34.49
N GLU A 650 5.19 -17.89 -33.48
CA GLU A 650 3.94 -17.13 -33.64
C GLU A 650 4.15 -15.61 -33.69
N ASN A 651 5.34 -15.11 -33.33
CA ASN A 651 5.66 -13.71 -33.47
C ASN A 651 5.71 -13.31 -34.96
N GLY A 652 4.74 -12.50 -35.40
CA GLY A 652 4.57 -12.13 -36.81
C GLY A 652 3.73 -13.12 -37.63
N SER A 653 3.23 -14.20 -37.02
CA SER A 653 2.29 -15.11 -37.66
C SER A 653 0.97 -14.42 -37.96
N ARG A 654 0.49 -14.53 -39.20
CA ARG A 654 -0.83 -13.98 -39.58
C ARG A 654 -1.98 -14.76 -38.92
N PHE A 655 -1.75 -16.01 -38.55
CA PHE A 655 -2.72 -16.94 -37.96
C PHE A 655 -2.77 -16.91 -36.43
N ALA A 656 -1.89 -16.14 -35.78
CA ALA A 656 -1.97 -15.97 -34.34
C ALA A 656 -3.16 -15.07 -33.93
N VAL A 657 -3.70 -15.36 -32.76
CA VAL A 657 -4.75 -14.62 -32.06
C VAL A 657 -4.31 -14.38 -30.61
N ILE A 658 -4.93 -13.41 -29.96
CA ILE A 658 -4.93 -13.38 -28.48
C ILE A 658 -5.80 -14.54 -28.04
N GLN A 659 -5.19 -15.54 -27.39
CA GLN A 659 -5.84 -16.77 -26.92
C GLN A 659 -6.19 -16.67 -25.43
N HIS A 660 -7.04 -17.58 -24.95
CA HIS A 660 -7.28 -17.77 -23.51
C HIS A 660 -6.07 -18.44 -22.83
N GLY A 661 -5.57 -19.54 -23.43
CA GLY A 661 -4.38 -20.28 -23.05
C GLY A 661 -4.53 -21.28 -21.89
N ASP A 662 -5.54 -21.14 -21.04
CA ASP A 662 -5.83 -22.06 -19.91
C ASP A 662 -7.30 -22.49 -19.82
N ALA A 663 -7.94 -22.84 -20.95
CA ALA A 663 -9.36 -23.20 -20.98
C ALA A 663 -9.57 -24.68 -20.59
N TRP A 664 -9.64 -24.98 -19.29
CA TRP A 664 -9.94 -26.33 -18.76
C TRP A 664 -11.15 -26.31 -17.81
N THR A 665 -11.62 -27.47 -17.34
CA THR A 665 -12.93 -27.62 -16.67
C THR A 665 -13.15 -26.64 -15.49
N ASN A 666 -12.13 -26.36 -14.67
CA ASN A 666 -12.26 -25.44 -13.55
C ASN A 666 -12.25 -23.94 -13.96
N ASN A 667 -11.81 -23.64 -15.19
CA ASN A 667 -11.82 -22.30 -15.76
C ASN A 667 -13.05 -22.08 -16.66
N ILE A 668 -14.06 -22.95 -16.54
CA ILE A 668 -15.31 -22.88 -17.31
C ILE A 668 -16.49 -23.01 -16.36
N MET A 669 -17.36 -22.01 -16.39
CA MET A 669 -18.60 -21.96 -15.61
C MET A 669 -19.78 -22.30 -16.52
N PHE A 670 -20.65 -23.23 -16.11
CA PHE A 670 -21.80 -23.69 -16.89
C PHE A 670 -23.12 -23.38 -16.19
N LYS A 671 -24.15 -23.06 -16.97
CA LYS A 671 -25.52 -22.84 -16.48
C LYS A 671 -26.46 -23.85 -17.11
N PHE A 672 -27.17 -24.58 -16.27
CA PHE A 672 -28.14 -25.61 -16.66
C PHE A 672 -29.55 -25.24 -16.21
N ASP A 673 -30.53 -25.72 -16.97
CA ASP A 673 -31.95 -25.70 -16.66
C ASP A 673 -32.43 -27.16 -16.68
N GLY A 674 -32.51 -27.77 -15.50
CA GLY A 674 -32.55 -29.22 -15.38
C GLY A 674 -31.28 -29.85 -15.97
N GLU A 675 -31.45 -30.76 -16.93
CA GLU A 675 -30.34 -31.41 -17.65
C GLU A 675 -29.91 -30.64 -18.92
N THR A 676 -30.63 -29.57 -19.28
CA THR A 676 -30.35 -28.82 -20.52
C THR A 676 -29.31 -27.74 -20.26
N LEU A 677 -28.18 -27.81 -20.95
CA LEU A 677 -27.17 -26.75 -20.95
C LEU A 677 -27.74 -25.49 -21.63
N LYS A 678 -27.67 -24.35 -20.92
CA LYS A 678 -28.07 -23.04 -21.46
C LYS A 678 -26.87 -22.24 -21.94
N GLU A 679 -25.83 -22.19 -21.13
CA GLU A 679 -24.70 -21.28 -21.38
C GLU A 679 -23.43 -21.78 -20.70
N SER A 680 -22.28 -21.45 -21.27
CA SER A 680 -20.97 -21.60 -20.63
C SER A 680 -20.20 -20.27 -20.69
N ILE A 681 -19.34 -20.02 -19.72
CA ILE A 681 -18.52 -18.81 -19.63
C ILE A 681 -17.08 -19.21 -19.30
N LEU A 682 -16.13 -18.66 -20.05
CA LEU A 682 -14.69 -18.78 -19.79
C LEU A 682 -14.27 -17.77 -18.71
N ILE A 683 -13.49 -18.23 -17.74
CA ILE A 683 -12.91 -17.42 -16.66
C ILE A 683 -11.41 -17.70 -16.56
N ASP A 684 -10.70 -16.86 -15.81
CA ASP A 684 -9.26 -17.01 -15.52
C ASP A 684 -8.36 -16.93 -16.77
N TYR A 685 -8.07 -15.70 -17.19
CA TYR A 685 -7.26 -15.38 -18.37
C TYR A 685 -5.77 -15.15 -18.05
N GLN A 686 -5.27 -15.70 -16.94
CA GLN A 686 -3.92 -15.43 -16.40
C GLN A 686 -2.77 -15.78 -17.36
N VAL A 687 -2.99 -16.71 -18.31
CA VAL A 687 -1.96 -17.14 -19.28
C VAL A 687 -2.23 -16.64 -20.70
N ALA A 688 -3.19 -15.73 -20.87
CA ALA A 688 -3.54 -15.18 -22.17
C ALA A 688 -2.32 -14.54 -22.85
N LYS A 689 -2.15 -14.83 -24.14
CA LYS A 689 -1.04 -14.33 -24.95
C LYS A 689 -1.38 -14.42 -26.43
N ASN A 690 -0.47 -13.92 -27.28
CA ASN A 690 -0.57 -14.16 -28.72
C ASN A 690 -0.05 -15.55 -29.10
N ALA A 691 -0.92 -16.40 -29.67
CA ALA A 691 -0.57 -17.75 -30.12
C ALA A 691 -1.56 -18.29 -31.17
N SER A 692 -1.32 -19.51 -31.69
CA SER A 692 -2.28 -20.18 -32.57
C SER A 692 -3.54 -20.61 -31.79
N PRO A 693 -4.76 -20.46 -32.36
CA PRO A 693 -5.99 -20.95 -31.73
C PRO A 693 -5.99 -22.48 -31.53
N ALA A 694 -5.15 -23.23 -32.27
CA ALA A 694 -4.99 -24.67 -32.09
C ALA A 694 -4.54 -25.03 -30.66
N ASN A 695 -3.82 -24.13 -29.98
CA ASN A 695 -3.37 -24.32 -28.62
C ASN A 695 -4.55 -24.41 -27.63
N ASP A 696 -5.49 -23.46 -27.69
CA ASP A 696 -6.71 -23.48 -26.86
C ASP A 696 -7.59 -24.70 -27.14
N LEU A 697 -7.72 -25.08 -28.41
CA LEU A 697 -8.54 -26.23 -28.82
C LEU A 697 -7.99 -27.54 -28.27
N LEU A 698 -6.70 -27.79 -28.46
CA LEU A 698 -6.05 -29.00 -27.93
C LEU A 698 -6.06 -28.99 -26.40
N TYR A 699 -5.77 -27.86 -25.78
CA TYR A 699 -5.77 -27.75 -24.32
C TYR A 699 -7.14 -28.07 -23.73
N MET A 700 -8.21 -27.46 -24.25
CA MET A 700 -9.56 -27.73 -23.76
C MET A 700 -9.99 -29.16 -24.03
N ILE A 701 -9.86 -29.63 -25.28
CA ILE A 701 -10.37 -30.96 -25.67
C ILE A 701 -9.67 -32.05 -24.86
N PHE A 702 -8.34 -32.04 -24.75
CA PHE A 702 -7.62 -33.15 -24.12
C PHE A 702 -7.64 -33.13 -22.60
N ASN A 703 -7.81 -31.95 -21.98
CA ASN A 703 -7.83 -31.83 -20.52
C ASN A 703 -9.24 -31.91 -19.93
N CYS A 704 -10.30 -31.74 -20.74
CA CYS A 704 -11.69 -31.78 -20.28
C CYS A 704 -12.47 -33.03 -20.66
N THR A 705 -11.91 -33.92 -21.49
CA THR A 705 -12.64 -35.07 -22.03
C THR A 705 -11.91 -36.39 -21.81
N ASP A 706 -12.61 -37.52 -21.97
CA ASP A 706 -11.99 -38.84 -22.05
C ASP A 706 -11.73 -39.30 -23.49
N HIS A 707 -11.02 -40.41 -23.64
CA HIS A 707 -10.68 -40.97 -24.95
C HIS A 707 -11.93 -41.37 -25.76
N GLU A 708 -12.92 -41.95 -25.10
CA GLU A 708 -14.11 -42.52 -25.77
C GLU A 708 -14.95 -41.44 -26.45
N ILE A 709 -15.13 -40.28 -25.81
CA ILE A 709 -15.87 -39.17 -26.40
C ILE A 709 -15.06 -38.46 -27.49
N ARG A 710 -13.73 -38.37 -27.32
CA ARG A 710 -12.84 -37.81 -28.37
C ARG A 710 -12.88 -38.65 -29.63
N LEU A 711 -12.78 -39.97 -29.52
CA LEU A 711 -12.85 -40.89 -30.68
C LEU A 711 -14.11 -40.66 -31.53
N LYS A 712 -15.24 -40.39 -30.87
CA LYS A 712 -16.53 -40.18 -31.54
C LYS A 712 -16.66 -38.79 -32.18
N ASN A 713 -16.04 -37.77 -31.61
CA ASN A 713 -16.39 -36.37 -31.89
C ASN A 713 -15.24 -35.46 -32.33
N PHE A 714 -13.97 -35.87 -32.23
CA PHE A 714 -12.82 -34.97 -32.40
C PHE A 714 -12.87 -34.15 -33.70
N ASN A 715 -13.04 -34.79 -34.86
CA ASN A 715 -13.13 -34.09 -36.14
C ASN A 715 -14.39 -33.22 -36.24
N ASN A 716 -15.54 -33.71 -35.75
CA ASN A 716 -16.80 -32.96 -35.74
C ASN A 716 -16.68 -31.68 -34.88
N TRP A 717 -15.96 -31.75 -33.76
CA TRP A 717 -15.69 -30.60 -32.91
C TRP A 717 -14.82 -29.55 -33.60
N LEU A 718 -13.80 -29.96 -34.34
CA LEU A 718 -12.95 -29.05 -35.10
C LEU A 718 -13.72 -28.38 -36.25
N ASP A 719 -14.56 -29.14 -36.95
CA ASP A 719 -15.41 -28.62 -38.03
C ASP A 719 -16.49 -27.68 -37.47
N TYR A 720 -17.06 -28.03 -36.31
CA TYR A 720 -18.01 -27.17 -35.61
C TYR A 720 -17.36 -25.85 -35.18
N TYR A 721 -16.20 -25.90 -34.52
CA TYR A 721 -15.43 -24.70 -34.14
C TYR A 721 -15.14 -23.82 -35.37
N HIS A 722 -14.67 -24.42 -36.47
CA HIS A 722 -14.33 -23.68 -37.69
C HIS A 722 -15.56 -23.03 -38.33
N SER A 723 -16.71 -23.71 -38.31
CA SER A 723 -17.96 -23.15 -38.83
C SER A 723 -18.49 -21.99 -38.00
N GLU A 724 -18.45 -22.07 -36.65
CA GLU A 724 -18.81 -20.95 -35.78
C GLU A 724 -17.81 -19.78 -35.90
N LEU A 725 -16.53 -20.06 -36.15
CA LEU A 725 -15.50 -19.05 -36.42
C LEU A 725 -15.84 -18.29 -37.71
N ASP A 726 -16.15 -18.98 -38.80
CA ASP A 726 -16.55 -18.37 -40.08
C ASP A 726 -17.82 -17.55 -39.94
N LYS A 727 -18.84 -18.09 -39.26
CA LYS A 727 -20.09 -17.40 -38.97
C LYS A 727 -19.85 -16.09 -38.23
N SER A 728 -19.05 -16.10 -37.16
CA SER A 728 -18.74 -14.88 -36.40
C SER A 728 -17.94 -13.86 -37.23
N LEU A 729 -16.94 -14.31 -37.98
CA LEU A 729 -16.15 -13.45 -38.89
C LEU A 729 -17.01 -12.78 -39.98
N SER A 730 -18.04 -13.47 -40.46
CA SER A 730 -18.91 -12.98 -41.54
C SER A 730 -19.64 -11.69 -41.17
N ASN A 731 -19.93 -11.48 -39.88
CA ASN A 731 -20.54 -10.24 -39.36
C ASN A 731 -19.67 -8.99 -39.61
N TYR A 732 -18.37 -9.18 -39.89
CA TYR A 732 -17.39 -8.11 -40.11
C TYR A 732 -16.87 -8.07 -41.57
N GLY A 733 -17.50 -8.86 -42.46
CA GLY A 733 -17.09 -9.00 -43.85
C GLY A 733 -15.79 -9.79 -44.03
N LEU A 734 -15.42 -10.62 -43.06
CA LEU A 734 -14.27 -11.52 -43.13
C LEU A 734 -14.75 -12.96 -43.36
N LYS A 735 -13.86 -13.84 -43.84
CA LYS A 735 -14.13 -15.28 -43.99
C LYS A 735 -12.98 -16.11 -43.45
N ALA A 736 -13.29 -17.19 -42.76
CA ALA A 736 -12.31 -18.10 -42.18
C ALA A 736 -11.34 -18.64 -43.24
N ASN A 737 -11.83 -18.96 -44.45
CA ASN A 737 -10.98 -19.43 -45.56
C ASN A 737 -9.85 -18.48 -46.00
N TYR A 738 -9.88 -17.20 -45.59
CA TYR A 738 -8.77 -16.27 -45.84
C TYR A 738 -7.99 -15.95 -44.57
N VAL A 739 -8.69 -15.84 -43.45
CA VAL A 739 -8.12 -15.45 -42.15
C VAL A 739 -7.43 -16.63 -41.47
N TYR A 740 -8.13 -17.76 -41.31
CA TYR A 740 -7.65 -18.99 -40.70
C TYR A 740 -8.30 -20.22 -41.35
N PRO A 741 -7.73 -20.70 -42.47
CA PRO A 741 -8.26 -21.83 -43.23
C PRO A 741 -8.31 -23.14 -42.42
N ARG A 742 -9.23 -24.04 -42.78
CA ARG A 742 -9.42 -25.32 -42.06
C ARG A 742 -8.20 -26.25 -42.16
N ASP A 743 -7.52 -26.25 -43.30
CA ASP A 743 -6.26 -26.97 -43.54
C ASP A 743 -5.09 -26.36 -42.76
N GLN A 744 -5.09 -25.04 -42.58
CA GLN A 744 -4.15 -24.38 -41.68
C GLN A 744 -4.39 -24.79 -40.23
N LEU A 745 -5.65 -24.90 -39.79
CA LEU A 745 -5.98 -25.45 -38.47
C LEU A 745 -5.44 -26.88 -38.31
N ASP A 746 -5.62 -27.77 -39.29
CA ASP A 746 -5.05 -29.13 -39.25
C ASP A 746 -3.52 -29.14 -39.12
N ALA A 747 -2.85 -28.25 -39.87
CA ALA A 747 -1.40 -28.11 -39.80
C ALA A 747 -0.93 -27.62 -38.42
N ASP A 748 -1.66 -26.66 -37.83
CA ASP A 748 -1.31 -26.09 -36.53
C ASP A 748 -1.61 -27.06 -35.37
N LEU A 749 -2.68 -27.87 -35.46
CA LEU A 749 -2.95 -28.96 -34.51
C LEU A 749 -1.75 -29.93 -34.44
N LYS A 750 -1.21 -30.33 -35.59
CA LYS A 750 0.00 -31.18 -35.65
C LYS A 750 1.24 -30.47 -35.11
N ARG A 751 1.40 -29.18 -35.39
CA ARG A 751 2.53 -28.37 -34.88
C ARG A 751 2.52 -28.29 -33.36
N TYR A 752 1.35 -28.08 -32.77
CA TYR A 752 1.17 -27.98 -31.32
C TYR A 752 1.05 -29.33 -30.61
N GLY A 753 0.82 -30.42 -31.34
CA GLY A 753 0.59 -31.76 -30.78
C GLY A 753 1.62 -32.19 -29.74
N LYS A 754 2.93 -32.08 -30.02
CA LYS A 754 3.97 -32.46 -29.05
C LYS A 754 3.99 -31.61 -27.77
N LEU A 755 3.71 -30.31 -27.90
CA LEU A 755 3.65 -29.40 -26.76
C LEU A 755 2.44 -29.74 -25.90
N GLN A 756 1.27 -29.87 -26.54
CA GLN A 756 0.01 -30.15 -25.86
C GLN A 756 -0.04 -31.55 -25.28
N PHE A 757 0.63 -32.52 -25.88
CA PHE A 757 0.82 -33.84 -25.28
C PHE A 757 1.56 -33.74 -23.94
N GLY A 758 2.66 -32.97 -23.88
CA GLY A 758 3.36 -32.69 -22.63
C GLY A 758 2.47 -32.00 -21.59
N CYS A 759 1.75 -30.95 -21.99
CA CYS A 759 0.81 -30.24 -21.10
C CYS A 759 -0.30 -31.17 -20.58
N SER A 760 -0.90 -32.00 -21.42
CA SER A 760 -1.94 -32.94 -21.00
C SER A 760 -1.43 -34.01 -20.06
N LEU A 761 -0.20 -34.50 -20.25
CA LEU A 761 0.44 -35.41 -19.29
C LEU A 761 0.64 -34.75 -17.92
N LEU A 762 1.18 -33.52 -17.89
CA LEU A 762 1.34 -32.71 -16.67
C LEU A 762 0.00 -32.55 -15.94
N LEU A 763 -1.03 -32.10 -16.67
CA LEU A 763 -2.34 -31.79 -16.10
C LEU A 763 -3.08 -33.05 -15.65
N CYS A 764 -2.99 -34.16 -16.37
CA CYS A 764 -3.55 -35.43 -15.92
C CYS A 764 -2.98 -35.85 -14.57
N SER A 765 -1.68 -35.66 -14.36
CA SER A 765 -0.99 -36.03 -13.12
C SER A 765 -1.32 -35.12 -11.94
N VAL A 766 -1.42 -33.80 -12.17
CA VAL A 766 -1.66 -32.82 -11.09
C VAL A 766 -3.15 -32.66 -10.77
N LEU A 767 -4.02 -32.65 -11.78
CA LEU A 767 -5.42 -32.24 -11.62
C LEU A 767 -6.39 -33.40 -11.36
N SER A 768 -5.94 -34.65 -11.49
CA SER A 768 -6.78 -35.84 -11.23
C SER A 768 -6.72 -36.33 -9.78
N ALA A 769 -5.99 -35.62 -8.92
CA ALA A 769 -5.94 -35.85 -7.48
C ALA A 769 -7.27 -35.48 -6.82
N LYS A 770 -7.65 -36.22 -5.76
CA LYS A 770 -8.80 -35.84 -4.92
C LYS A 770 -8.52 -34.50 -4.23
N PRO A 771 -9.56 -33.73 -3.82
CA PRO A 771 -9.38 -32.45 -3.16
C PRO A 771 -8.39 -32.47 -1.98
N GLU A 772 -8.41 -33.52 -1.14
CA GLU A 772 -7.51 -33.63 0.01
C GLU A 772 -6.04 -33.87 -0.40
N GLU A 773 -5.81 -34.59 -1.49
CA GLU A 773 -4.48 -34.87 -2.04
C GLU A 773 -3.94 -33.64 -2.79
N ALA A 774 -4.81 -32.96 -3.54
CA ALA A 774 -4.51 -31.71 -4.22
C ALA A 774 -4.14 -30.59 -3.24
N ALA A 775 -4.81 -30.52 -2.08
CA ALA A 775 -4.50 -29.56 -1.02
C ALA A 775 -3.09 -29.77 -0.44
N LYS A 776 -2.69 -31.03 -0.17
CA LYS A 776 -1.34 -31.37 0.31
C LYS A 776 -0.26 -31.03 -0.71
N PHE A 777 -0.54 -31.28 -2.00
CA PHE A 777 0.36 -30.91 -3.08
C PHE A 777 0.57 -29.39 -3.13
N LYS A 778 -0.50 -28.60 -3.01
CA LYS A 778 -0.43 -27.14 -2.93
C LYS A 778 0.39 -26.66 -1.72
N GLU A 779 0.14 -27.22 -0.54
CA GLU A 779 0.86 -26.86 0.69
C GLU A 779 2.37 -27.13 0.59
N SER A 780 2.76 -28.25 -0.02
CA SER A 780 4.17 -28.59 -0.27
C SER A 780 4.81 -27.63 -1.28
N MET A 781 4.10 -27.23 -2.35
CA MET A 781 4.58 -26.20 -3.28
C MET A 781 4.79 -24.82 -2.63
N GLU A 782 4.06 -24.51 -1.55
CA GLU A 782 4.18 -23.26 -0.81
C GLU A 782 5.31 -23.27 0.23
N ASN A 783 5.56 -24.43 0.88
CA ASN A 783 6.37 -24.52 2.10
C ASN A 783 7.71 -25.27 1.94
N GLU A 784 7.87 -26.08 0.90
CA GLU A 784 9.04 -26.96 0.77
C GLU A 784 9.98 -26.56 -0.38
N SER A 785 11.14 -27.22 -0.46
CA SER A 785 12.05 -27.11 -1.60
C SER A 785 11.41 -27.76 -2.85
N LEU A 786 11.80 -27.34 -4.05
CA LEU A 786 11.26 -27.96 -5.28
C LEU A 786 11.60 -29.46 -5.38
N GLU A 787 12.69 -29.92 -4.74
CA GLU A 787 13.04 -31.34 -4.66
C GLU A 787 12.06 -32.15 -3.80
N ASP A 788 11.54 -31.57 -2.72
CA ASP A 788 10.60 -32.23 -1.80
C ASP A 788 9.14 -32.11 -2.28
N SER A 789 8.86 -31.18 -3.20
CA SER A 789 7.51 -30.86 -3.71
C SER A 789 6.74 -32.02 -4.37
N MET A 790 7.42 -33.11 -4.70
CA MET A 790 6.82 -34.32 -5.29
C MET A 790 6.43 -35.39 -4.26
N ASP A 791 6.78 -35.24 -2.99
CA ASP A 791 6.49 -36.24 -1.97
C ASP A 791 5.00 -36.52 -1.76
N PRO A 792 4.09 -35.52 -1.86
CA PRO A 792 2.65 -35.80 -1.87
C PRO A 792 2.21 -36.66 -3.07
N MET A 793 2.81 -36.47 -4.26
CA MET A 793 2.50 -37.26 -5.46
C MET A 793 3.00 -38.71 -5.36
N LYS A 794 4.10 -38.96 -4.66
CA LYS A 794 4.62 -40.32 -4.43
C LYS A 794 3.74 -41.13 -3.48
N ASN A 795 2.88 -40.47 -2.70
CA ASN A 795 2.04 -41.07 -1.67
C ASN A 795 0.54 -41.01 -2.00
N LEU A 796 0.19 -40.92 -3.28
CA LEU A 796 -1.21 -40.92 -3.73
C LEU A 796 -1.93 -42.23 -3.42
N GLN A 797 -3.23 -42.13 -3.16
CA GLN A 797 -4.10 -43.29 -3.01
C GLN A 797 -4.13 -44.14 -4.28
N VAL A 798 -4.30 -45.45 -4.11
CA VAL A 798 -4.32 -46.42 -5.22
C VAL A 798 -5.39 -46.06 -6.26
N GLU A 799 -6.59 -45.66 -5.83
CA GLU A 799 -7.66 -45.30 -6.76
C GLU A 799 -7.34 -44.01 -7.55
N THR A 800 -6.60 -43.09 -6.94
CA THR A 800 -6.12 -41.86 -7.61
C THR A 800 -5.06 -42.21 -8.65
N MET A 801 -4.11 -43.09 -8.31
CA MET A 801 -3.10 -43.59 -9.25
C MET A 801 -3.72 -44.32 -10.44
N GLU A 802 -4.72 -45.18 -10.22
CA GLU A 802 -5.45 -45.87 -11.29
C GLU A 802 -6.19 -44.89 -12.22
N ARG A 803 -6.82 -43.86 -11.66
CA ARG A 803 -7.49 -42.81 -12.43
C ARG A 803 -6.50 -42.00 -13.26
N ILE A 804 -5.38 -41.56 -12.68
CA ILE A 804 -4.32 -40.84 -13.40
C ILE A 804 -3.79 -41.72 -14.54
N LYS A 805 -3.48 -42.98 -14.26
CA LYS A 805 -3.02 -43.95 -15.28
C LYS A 805 -4.04 -44.09 -16.42
N LYS A 806 -5.32 -44.29 -16.12
CA LYS A 806 -6.38 -44.40 -17.13
C LYS A 806 -6.46 -43.14 -18.00
N LYS A 807 -6.40 -41.95 -17.41
CA LYS A 807 -6.44 -40.68 -18.15
C LYS A 807 -5.20 -40.52 -19.04
N ILE A 808 -4.00 -40.80 -18.53
CA ILE A 808 -2.75 -40.74 -19.30
C ILE A 808 -2.81 -41.71 -20.50
N THR A 809 -3.20 -42.96 -20.28
CA THR A 809 -3.37 -43.95 -21.36
C THR A 809 -4.34 -43.45 -22.42
N GLY A 810 -5.51 -42.94 -22.02
CA GLY A 810 -6.49 -42.41 -22.96
C GLY A 810 -6.01 -41.16 -23.72
N VAL A 811 -5.15 -40.33 -23.13
CA VAL A 811 -4.48 -39.23 -23.83
C VAL A 811 -3.51 -39.78 -24.87
N ILE A 812 -2.63 -40.73 -24.50
CA ILE A 812 -1.67 -41.35 -25.43
C ILE A 812 -2.37 -41.95 -26.64
N GLU A 813 -3.40 -42.78 -26.41
CA GLU A 813 -4.18 -43.43 -27.46
C GLU A 813 -4.86 -42.42 -28.39
N SER A 814 -5.41 -41.34 -27.84
CA SER A 814 -6.02 -40.26 -28.63
C SER A 814 -4.99 -39.54 -29.51
N PHE A 815 -3.81 -39.24 -28.96
CA PHE A 815 -2.75 -38.55 -29.70
C PHE A 815 -2.18 -39.41 -30.84
N ILE A 816 -2.13 -40.74 -30.66
CA ILE A 816 -1.78 -41.70 -31.72
C ILE A 816 -2.87 -41.72 -32.80
N GLU A 817 -4.13 -41.95 -32.40
CA GLU A 817 -5.25 -42.08 -33.33
C GLU A 817 -5.42 -40.85 -34.22
N PHE A 818 -5.24 -39.65 -33.65
CA PHE A 818 -5.41 -38.39 -34.39
C PHE A 818 -4.12 -37.92 -35.08
N GLY A 819 -3.02 -38.68 -35.01
CA GLY A 819 -1.77 -38.37 -35.71
C GLY A 819 -1.11 -37.07 -35.26
N LEU A 820 -1.05 -36.82 -33.95
CA LEU A 820 -0.56 -35.58 -33.34
C LEU A 820 0.88 -35.68 -32.79
N LEU A 821 1.52 -36.86 -32.84
CA LEU A 821 2.86 -37.14 -32.26
C LEU A 821 4.01 -37.16 -33.26
#